data_AF-A0A7C5M503-F1
#
_entry.id   AF-A0A7C5M503-F1
#
_cell.length_a   1.000
_cell.length_b   1.000
_cell.length_c   1.000
_cell.angle_alpha   90.00
_cell.angle_beta   90.00
_cell.angle_gamma   90.00
#
_symmetry.space_group_name_H-M   'P 1'
#
loop_
_entity.id
_entity.type
_entity.pdbx_description
1 polymer ?
#
loop_
_entity_poly.entity_id
_entity_poly.type
_entity_poly.pdbx_seq_one_letter_code
_entity_poly.pdbx_strand_id
1 'polypeptide(L)'
;SGAEVAHETVEYLNARGEKVGIIKVRLFRPFSMEHFVAALPATVKTLTVLDRTKEPGALGDPLYLDVMTAVQEATAAGKAPFQKAPRILAGRYGLSSKDFTPAMVKAVFDNAASATPKNHFTVGIHDDVTHTSLDYDPEFSTEDPQTVRALFYGLGSDGTVGANKNSIKIIGEDTDNYAQGYFVYDSKKAGAVTISHLRFGPKPIRSSYLISKASFVACHQFSFLERFDMLKAATPGATFLLNSIYGPDEVWDHLPRRVQQQIIDKKLKFYVIDAYDVAKKTGMGVRINTIMQTCFFAISGVLPKDEAIAAIKKAIEKTYGKRGEAVVKKNFAAVDAALDHLHEVKVPSQVTSTFDIRRPVPEAAPEFVQKTLAPIIAGEGDSVPVSLMPKDGTFPTATSQWEKRNIALEIPVWDEQLCIQCGKCILVCPHAVIRAKVYDPALLADAPPTFKSAPARWKEFKDKKYTLQVAPEDCTGCALCVEVCPVKSKTEVKRKAINMAPQPPIREQERVNWEFFLKIPDNDRTSLNLSQVKDNQLLRPLFEFSGACAGCGETPYIELMTRLFGDRAVIGNATGCSSIYGGNLPTTPYCVDRNGRGPAWNNSLFEDCAEFTMGIRLAIDAQNKLAKDLLRKLSAQIGDELVSALIHADQSTETGLAAQRERVRLLLQKLNGLKSPEARTLAAVADMLVKKSVWGFGGDGWAYDIGYGGLDHVLASGANVNLLVLDTEVYSNTGGQMSKAT
;
A
#
# COMPACT_ATOMS: atom_id res chain seq x y z
N SER A 1 11.54 10.27 20.53
CA SER A 1 10.64 11.11 19.71
C SER A 1 9.48 11.65 20.52
N GLY A 2 8.57 10.83 21.08
CA GLY A 2 7.40 11.32 21.82
C GLY A 2 7.72 12.33 22.94
N ALA A 3 8.83 12.13 23.65
CA ALA A 3 9.34 13.08 24.65
C ALA A 3 9.72 14.47 24.10
N GLU A 4 10.08 14.59 22.82
CA GLU A 4 10.36 15.89 22.18
C GLU A 4 9.07 16.62 21.82
N VAL A 5 8.04 15.90 21.35
CA VAL A 5 6.71 16.48 21.12
C VAL A 5 6.10 16.98 22.43
N ALA A 6 6.18 16.16 23.48
CA ALA A 6 5.67 16.55 24.78
C ALA A 6 6.48 17.71 25.39
N HIS A 7 7.79 17.79 25.12
CA HIS A 7 8.60 18.94 25.54
C HIS A 7 8.19 20.24 24.86
N GLU A 8 8.05 20.22 23.52
CA GLU A 8 7.57 21.37 22.75
C GLU A 8 6.20 21.84 23.26
N THR A 9 5.31 20.89 23.56
CA THR A 9 3.98 21.18 24.10
C THR A 9 4.06 21.80 25.50
N VAL A 10 4.89 21.25 26.39
CA VAL A 10 5.09 21.79 27.76
C VAL A 10 5.64 23.21 27.72
N GLU A 11 6.62 23.51 26.86
CA GLU A 11 7.13 24.88 26.70
C GLU A 11 6.02 25.85 26.26
N TYR A 12 5.19 25.43 25.29
CA TYR A 12 4.07 26.22 24.79
C TYR A 12 2.99 26.51 25.86
N LEU A 13 2.64 25.50 26.67
CA LEU A 13 1.62 25.61 27.72
C LEU A 13 2.12 26.38 28.95
N ASN A 14 3.38 26.16 29.35
CA ASN A 14 3.99 26.89 30.48
C ASN A 14 4.12 28.40 30.16
N ALA A 15 4.44 28.76 28.91
CA ALA A 15 4.44 30.16 28.45
C ALA A 15 3.04 30.83 28.56
N ARG A 16 1.98 30.02 28.72
CA ARG A 16 0.58 30.46 28.90
C ARG A 16 0.07 30.28 30.33
N GLY A 17 0.96 29.98 31.28
CA GLY A 17 0.66 29.92 32.71
C GLY A 17 0.15 28.57 33.21
N GLU A 18 0.07 27.55 32.35
CA GLU A 18 -0.20 26.19 32.82
C GLU A 18 0.97 25.66 33.67
N LYS A 19 0.68 24.76 34.61
CA LYS A 19 1.67 24.18 35.53
C LYS A 19 1.92 22.72 35.15
N VAL A 20 2.50 22.53 33.98
CA VAL A 20 2.78 21.20 33.42
C VAL A 20 4.27 20.94 33.32
N GLY A 21 4.65 19.67 33.31
CA GLY A 21 6.03 19.23 33.26
C GLY A 21 6.19 17.89 32.57
N ILE A 22 7.41 17.54 32.23
CA ILE A 22 7.76 16.27 31.58
C ILE A 22 9.01 15.69 32.22
N ILE A 23 8.99 14.38 32.49
CA ILE A 23 10.19 13.59 32.79
C ILE A 23 10.57 12.81 31.55
N LYS A 24 11.80 13.00 31.07
CA LYS A 24 12.33 12.27 29.93
C LYS A 24 13.19 11.11 30.44
N VAL A 25 12.64 9.90 30.44
CA VAL A 25 13.40 8.70 30.81
C VAL A 25 14.48 8.45 29.76
N ARG A 26 15.74 8.51 30.20
CA ARG A 26 16.92 8.34 29.32
C ARG A 26 17.48 6.92 29.41
N LEU A 27 17.70 6.44 30.63
CA LEU A 27 18.14 5.09 30.91
C LEU A 27 16.96 4.29 31.45
N PHE A 28 16.33 3.48 30.60
CA PHE A 28 15.19 2.64 31.01
C PHE A 28 15.65 1.45 31.87
N ARG A 29 16.81 0.86 31.55
CA ARG A 29 17.42 -0.22 32.33
C ARG A 29 18.94 -0.05 32.43
N PRO A 30 19.54 -0.25 33.63
CA PRO A 30 18.87 -0.42 34.93
C PRO A 30 18.07 0.84 35.33
N PHE A 31 16.87 0.65 35.89
CA PHE A 31 15.99 1.77 36.25
C PHE A 31 16.41 2.35 37.60
N SER A 32 17.04 3.53 37.60
CA SER A 32 17.47 4.16 38.85
C SER A 32 16.32 4.90 39.53
N MET A 33 15.71 4.26 40.52
CA MET A 33 14.62 4.85 41.32
C MET A 33 15.02 6.16 42.00
N GLU A 34 16.25 6.23 42.50
CA GLU A 34 16.81 7.44 43.12
C GLU A 34 16.75 8.65 42.17
N HIS A 35 17.32 8.51 40.98
CA HIS A 35 17.34 9.59 39.99
C HIS A 35 15.94 9.94 39.49
N PHE A 36 15.06 8.95 39.32
CA PHE A 36 13.68 9.19 38.90
C PHE A 36 12.91 9.99 39.95
N VAL A 37 12.98 9.58 41.22
CA VAL A 37 12.26 10.24 42.32
C VAL A 37 12.81 11.64 42.58
N ALA A 38 14.14 11.83 42.49
CA ALA A 38 14.77 13.14 42.61
C ALA A 38 14.34 14.13 41.51
N ALA A 39 13.95 13.63 40.33
CA ALA A 39 13.48 14.45 39.23
C ALA A 39 12.00 14.87 39.36
N LEU A 40 11.23 14.29 40.29
CA LEU A 40 9.83 14.64 40.50
C LEU A 40 9.70 15.90 41.38
N PRO A 41 9.06 16.98 40.90
CA PRO A 41 8.77 18.13 41.75
C PRO A 41 7.84 17.74 42.92
N ALA A 42 8.09 18.30 44.10
CA ALA A 42 7.26 18.10 45.30
C ALA A 42 5.78 18.52 45.11
N THR A 43 5.52 19.37 44.11
CA THR A 43 4.19 19.91 43.79
C THR A 43 3.36 19.01 42.87
N VAL A 44 3.91 17.90 42.37
CA VAL A 44 3.20 16.99 41.48
C VAL A 44 2.01 16.36 42.19
N LYS A 45 0.82 16.50 41.59
CA LYS A 45 -0.43 15.89 42.09
C LYS A 45 -0.92 14.72 41.22
N THR A 46 -0.57 14.73 39.95
CA THR A 46 -0.90 13.67 38.99
C THR A 46 0.28 13.45 38.06
N LEU A 47 0.61 12.18 37.82
CA LEU A 47 1.66 11.73 36.92
C LEU A 47 1.03 10.80 35.89
N THR A 48 1.16 11.12 34.61
CA THR A 48 0.70 10.24 33.54
C THR A 48 1.90 9.61 32.85
N VAL A 49 1.93 8.28 32.82
CA VAL A 49 2.99 7.49 32.20
C VAL A 49 2.52 7.04 30.82
N LEU A 50 3.32 7.35 29.80
CA LEU A 50 3.02 7.03 28.41
C LEU A 50 3.94 5.93 27.90
N ASP A 51 3.35 4.78 27.58
CA ASP A 51 4.04 3.62 27.03
C ASP A 51 3.82 3.51 25.52
N ARG A 52 4.91 3.27 24.78
CA ARG A 52 4.88 3.02 23.34
C ARG A 52 4.92 1.52 23.04
N THR A 53 4.09 0.76 23.78
CA THR A 53 3.93 -0.69 23.65
C THR A 53 2.52 -1.10 24.05
N LYS A 54 2.19 -2.37 23.88
CA LYS A 54 0.97 -2.99 24.38
C LYS A 54 1.32 -4.38 24.87
N GLU A 55 1.07 -4.66 26.15
CA GLU A 55 1.14 -6.02 26.71
C GLU A 55 -0.27 -6.56 26.99
N PRO A 56 -0.86 -7.36 26.07
CA PRO A 56 -2.23 -7.84 26.24
C PRO A 56 -2.37 -8.70 27.51
N GLY A 57 -3.29 -8.32 28.40
CA GLY A 57 -3.57 -9.04 29.64
C GLY A 57 -2.72 -8.62 30.84
N ALA A 58 -1.70 -7.78 30.65
CA ALA A 58 -0.92 -7.22 31.76
C ALA A 58 -1.73 -6.20 32.58
N LEU A 59 -1.36 -6.01 33.85
CA LEU A 59 -1.97 -5.01 34.73
C LEU A 59 -1.65 -3.56 34.32
N GLY A 60 -0.58 -3.37 33.54
CA GLY A 60 -0.14 -2.10 32.98
C GLY A 60 1.11 -2.32 32.14
N ASP A 61 1.44 -1.36 31.29
CA ASP A 61 2.61 -1.45 30.42
C ASP A 61 3.92 -1.20 31.21
N PRO A 62 5.10 -1.59 30.67
CA PRO A 62 6.34 -1.70 31.45
C PRO A 62 6.77 -0.42 32.19
N LEU A 63 6.76 0.75 31.53
CA LEU A 63 7.21 1.98 32.17
C LEU A 63 6.25 2.42 33.27
N TYR A 64 4.94 2.25 33.05
CA TYR A 64 3.95 2.50 34.08
C TYR A 64 4.20 1.64 35.34
N LEU A 65 4.49 0.34 35.18
CA LEU A 65 4.76 -0.55 36.30
C LEU A 65 6.04 -0.15 37.07
N ASP A 66 7.09 0.28 36.37
CA ASP A 66 8.31 0.76 37.02
C ASP A 66 8.07 2.04 37.81
N VAL A 67 7.32 2.99 37.24
CA VAL A 67 6.99 4.26 37.89
C VAL A 67 6.10 4.02 39.12
N MET A 68 5.11 3.14 39.01
CA MET A 68 4.28 2.73 40.14
C MET A 68 5.13 2.16 41.28
N THR A 69 6.02 1.21 40.97
CA THR A 69 6.92 0.59 41.95
C THR A 69 7.86 1.63 42.57
N ALA A 70 8.50 2.47 41.75
CA ALA A 70 9.46 3.48 42.22
C ALA A 70 8.81 4.51 43.15
N VAL A 71 7.61 5.00 42.80
CA VAL A 71 6.87 5.94 43.67
C VAL A 71 6.43 5.27 44.96
N GLN A 72 5.92 4.04 44.88
CA GLN A 72 5.46 3.31 46.06
C GLN A 72 6.61 3.00 47.03
N GLU A 73 7.73 2.47 46.53
CA GLU A 73 8.90 2.16 47.36
C GLU A 73 9.53 3.42 47.95
N ALA A 74 9.65 4.51 47.16
CA ALA A 74 10.19 5.77 47.68
C ALA A 74 9.28 6.40 48.74
N THR A 75 7.96 6.27 48.59
CA THR A 75 7.00 6.73 49.60
C THR A 75 7.12 5.90 50.88
N ALA A 76 7.19 4.58 50.77
CA ALA A 76 7.37 3.68 51.90
C ALA A 76 8.71 3.92 52.63
N ALA A 77 9.77 4.25 51.89
CA ALA A 77 11.08 4.57 52.45
C ALA A 77 11.21 6.00 52.98
N GLY A 78 10.17 6.84 52.89
CA GLY A 78 10.22 8.25 53.29
C GLY A 78 11.15 9.12 52.42
N LYS A 79 11.47 8.66 51.21
CA LYS A 79 12.37 9.34 50.24
C LYS A 79 11.61 10.09 49.14
N ALA A 80 10.29 9.96 49.08
CA ALA A 80 9.46 10.67 48.12
C ALA A 80 9.42 12.19 48.42
N PRO A 81 9.49 13.06 47.40
CA PRO A 81 9.54 14.52 47.59
C PRO A 81 8.17 15.15 47.91
N PHE A 82 7.09 14.38 47.87
CA PHE A 82 5.72 14.85 48.06
C PHE A 82 5.10 14.34 49.36
N GLN A 83 4.26 15.17 49.99
CA GLN A 83 3.55 14.80 51.24
C GLN A 83 2.49 13.71 51.03
N LYS A 84 1.89 13.66 49.84
CA LYS A 84 0.90 12.66 49.43
C LYS A 84 1.31 12.12 48.07
N ALA A 85 1.29 10.79 47.92
CA ALA A 85 1.60 10.15 46.65
C ALA A 85 0.71 10.72 45.52
N PRO A 86 1.30 11.10 44.37
CA PRO A 86 0.53 11.59 43.25
C PRO A 86 -0.36 10.48 42.69
N ARG A 87 -1.48 10.86 42.08
CA ARG A 87 -2.27 9.95 41.26
C ARG A 87 -1.45 9.55 40.03
N ILE A 88 -1.25 8.27 39.80
CA ILE A 88 -0.50 7.77 38.64
C ILE A 88 -1.48 7.18 37.63
N LEU A 89 -1.39 7.63 36.38
CA LEU A 89 -2.22 7.19 35.26
C LEU A 89 -1.35 6.52 34.20
N ALA A 90 -1.90 5.51 33.52
CA ALA A 90 -1.30 4.82 32.39
C ALA A 90 -1.97 5.23 31.08
N GLY A 91 -1.17 5.46 30.04
CA GLY A 91 -1.65 5.70 28.68
C GLY A 91 -0.75 5.05 27.63
N ARG A 92 -1.35 4.58 26.54
CA ARG A 92 -0.62 4.05 25.37
C ARG A 92 -0.69 5.01 24.19
N TYR A 93 0.42 5.13 23.47
CA TYR A 93 0.50 6.00 22.29
C TYR A 93 1.42 5.41 21.22
N GLY A 94 1.30 5.91 19.99
CA GLY A 94 2.35 5.80 18.98
C GLY A 94 2.72 4.40 18.49
N LEU A 95 1.88 3.39 18.72
CA LEU A 95 2.13 2.01 18.25
C LEU A 95 2.27 1.97 16.74
N SER A 96 3.23 1.19 16.24
CA SER A 96 3.49 1.04 14.79
C SER A 96 3.59 2.38 14.05
N SER A 97 4.24 3.37 14.67
CA SER A 97 4.40 4.72 14.11
C SER A 97 3.12 5.54 13.95
N LYS A 98 2.02 5.19 14.65
CA LYS A 98 0.87 6.08 14.83
C LYS A 98 1.37 7.47 15.25
N ASP A 99 0.87 8.51 14.60
CA ASP A 99 1.35 9.87 14.87
C ASP A 99 1.05 10.28 16.31
N PHE A 100 1.91 11.14 16.87
CA PHE A 100 1.77 11.65 18.23
C PHE A 100 2.06 13.15 18.22
N THR A 101 0.99 13.94 18.27
CA THR A 101 1.03 15.38 18.03
C THR A 101 0.91 16.20 19.33
N PRO A 102 1.21 17.51 19.30
CA PRO A 102 0.98 18.38 20.45
C PRO A 102 -0.47 18.39 20.94
N ALA A 103 -1.43 18.24 20.03
CA ALA A 103 -2.85 18.11 20.37
C ALA A 103 -3.12 16.87 21.25
N MET A 104 -2.49 15.75 20.92
CA MET A 104 -2.60 14.52 21.71
C MET A 104 -1.94 14.67 23.08
N VAL A 105 -0.79 15.34 23.16
CA VAL A 105 -0.15 15.65 24.45
C VAL A 105 -1.04 16.55 25.30
N LYS A 106 -1.66 17.57 24.70
CA LYS A 106 -2.60 18.45 25.39
C LYS A 106 -3.79 17.67 25.96
N ALA A 107 -4.35 16.73 25.21
CA ALA A 107 -5.40 15.84 25.71
C ALA A 107 -4.95 14.96 26.88
N VAL A 108 -3.70 14.51 26.91
CA VAL A 108 -3.15 13.79 28.08
C VAL A 108 -3.11 14.68 29.32
N PHE A 109 -2.71 15.95 29.19
CA PHE A 109 -2.75 16.90 30.30
C PHE A 109 -4.19 17.26 30.72
N ASP A 110 -5.09 17.45 29.76
CA ASP A 110 -6.51 17.74 30.04
C ASP A 110 -7.19 16.58 30.77
N ASN A 111 -6.91 15.34 30.35
CA ASN A 111 -7.35 14.15 31.07
C ASN A 111 -6.83 14.15 32.51
N ALA A 112 -5.54 14.43 32.72
CA ALA A 112 -4.93 14.48 34.05
C ALA A 112 -5.52 15.59 34.95
N ALA A 113 -5.96 16.70 34.37
CA ALA A 113 -6.60 17.82 35.07
C ALA A 113 -8.10 17.59 35.35
N SER A 114 -8.73 16.63 34.67
CA SER A 114 -10.16 16.34 34.85
C SER A 114 -10.48 15.79 36.25
N ALA A 115 -11.75 15.94 36.65
CA ALA A 115 -12.25 15.45 37.93
C ALA A 115 -12.12 13.92 38.05
N THR A 116 -12.42 13.20 36.97
CA THR A 116 -12.39 11.74 36.86
C THR A 116 -11.54 11.33 35.67
N PRO A 117 -10.19 11.36 35.79
CA PRO A 117 -9.32 11.03 34.68
C PRO A 117 -9.51 9.58 34.26
N LYS A 118 -9.49 9.34 32.96
CA LYS A 118 -9.40 8.00 32.39
C LYS A 118 -8.01 7.43 32.69
N ASN A 119 -7.97 6.22 33.22
CA ASN A 119 -6.75 5.43 33.38
C ASN A 119 -6.70 4.33 32.30
N HIS A 120 -5.50 3.77 32.02
CA HIS A 120 -5.26 2.79 30.96
C HIS A 120 -5.80 3.22 29.59
N PHE A 121 -5.66 4.51 29.28
CA PHE A 121 -6.21 5.09 28.08
C PHE A 121 -5.33 4.82 26.85
N THR A 122 -5.86 5.12 25.68
CA THR A 122 -5.10 5.25 24.43
C THR A 122 -5.22 6.68 23.90
N VAL A 123 -4.25 7.15 23.13
CA VAL A 123 -4.34 8.45 22.45
C VAL A 123 -3.87 8.34 21.01
N GLY A 124 -4.60 9.01 20.11
CA GLY A 124 -4.36 9.01 18.67
C GLY A 124 -5.27 8.08 17.86
N ILE A 125 -6.03 7.19 18.48
CA ILE A 125 -7.01 6.31 17.82
C ILE A 125 -8.44 6.62 18.27
N HIS A 126 -9.43 6.16 17.50
CA HIS A 126 -10.83 6.12 17.93
C HIS A 126 -11.19 4.69 18.36
N ASP A 127 -11.18 4.45 19.67
CA ASP A 127 -11.53 3.17 20.26
C ASP A 127 -12.99 3.17 20.71
N ASP A 128 -13.87 2.81 19.78
CA ASP A 128 -15.32 2.69 19.98
C ASP A 128 -15.75 1.30 20.48
N VAL A 129 -14.79 0.42 20.80
CA VAL A 129 -15.06 -0.94 21.30
C VAL A 129 -14.80 -1.03 22.79
N THR A 130 -13.62 -0.63 23.24
CA THR A 130 -13.25 -0.64 24.66
C THR A 130 -13.24 0.75 25.31
N HIS A 131 -13.55 1.79 24.53
CA HIS A 131 -13.71 3.18 25.00
C HIS A 131 -12.49 3.71 25.75
N THR A 132 -11.28 3.25 25.40
CA THR A 132 -10.03 3.66 26.04
C THR A 132 -9.47 4.96 25.49
N SER A 133 -9.87 5.39 24.29
CA SER A 133 -9.30 6.57 23.64
C SER A 133 -9.61 7.89 24.36
N LEU A 134 -8.69 8.84 24.29
CA LEU A 134 -8.91 10.24 24.66
C LEU A 134 -9.27 11.07 23.42
N ASP A 135 -10.25 11.95 23.57
CA ASP A 135 -10.58 12.98 22.57
C ASP A 135 -9.55 14.12 22.61
N TYR A 136 -9.29 14.73 21.46
CA TYR A 136 -8.38 15.87 21.34
C TYR A 136 -8.82 16.80 20.20
N ASP A 137 -8.43 18.07 20.29
CA ASP A 137 -8.65 19.05 19.23
C ASP A 137 -7.56 18.93 18.15
N PRO A 138 -7.86 18.44 16.93
CA PRO A 138 -6.85 18.28 15.89
C PRO A 138 -6.30 19.61 15.35
N GLU A 139 -6.96 20.74 15.63
CA GLU A 139 -6.50 22.06 15.18
C GLU A 139 -5.43 22.68 16.09
N PHE A 140 -5.27 22.15 17.31
CA PHE A 140 -4.25 22.61 18.24
C PHE A 140 -2.84 22.38 17.68
N SER A 141 -2.06 23.45 17.58
CA SER A 141 -0.69 23.42 17.06
C SER A 141 0.24 24.30 17.89
N THR A 142 1.47 23.83 18.05
CA THR A 142 2.56 24.52 18.74
C THR A 142 3.65 25.00 17.77
N GLU A 143 3.45 24.81 16.45
CA GLU A 143 4.44 25.14 15.44
C GLU A 143 4.68 26.65 15.35
N ASP A 144 5.96 27.04 15.25
CA ASP A 144 6.37 28.43 15.10
C ASP A 144 5.96 28.99 13.72
N PRO A 145 5.24 30.13 13.65
CA PRO A 145 4.91 30.78 12.40
C PRO A 145 6.10 31.12 11.50
N GLN A 146 7.30 31.32 12.06
CA GLN A 146 8.54 31.57 11.31
C GLN A 146 9.12 30.32 10.65
N THR A 147 8.64 29.12 11.00
CA THR A 147 9.10 27.86 10.42
C THR A 147 8.36 27.60 9.10
N VAL A 148 9.12 27.51 8.01
CA VAL A 148 8.59 27.05 6.73
C VAL A 148 8.25 25.57 6.84
N ARG A 149 7.02 25.21 6.46
CA ARG A 149 6.48 23.85 6.52
C ARG A 149 6.04 23.45 5.13
N ALA A 150 6.80 22.56 4.52
CA ALA A 150 6.64 22.17 3.13
C ALA A 150 6.22 20.71 2.99
N LEU A 151 5.15 20.48 2.23
CA LEU A 151 4.66 19.16 1.84
C LEU A 151 4.94 18.91 0.37
N PHE A 152 5.48 17.73 0.04
CA PHE A 152 5.73 17.33 -1.34
C PHE A 152 5.10 15.96 -1.61
N TYR A 153 4.14 15.94 -2.54
CA TYR A 153 3.46 14.75 -3.01
C TYR A 153 4.13 14.27 -4.31
N GLY A 154 4.89 13.18 -4.22
CA GLY A 154 5.59 12.55 -5.34
C GLY A 154 5.13 11.13 -5.60
N LEU A 155 5.51 10.57 -6.73
CA LEU A 155 5.33 9.15 -7.07
C LEU A 155 6.58 8.36 -6.64
N GLY A 156 6.37 7.15 -6.11
CA GLY A 156 7.46 6.21 -5.90
C GLY A 156 8.34 6.08 -7.14
N SER A 157 9.64 6.34 -6.98
CA SER A 157 10.68 6.36 -8.03
C SER A 157 10.73 7.57 -8.97
N ASP A 158 9.99 8.66 -8.71
CA ASP A 158 10.11 9.91 -9.52
C ASP A 158 11.29 10.83 -9.11
N GLY A 159 11.96 10.51 -7.99
CA GLY A 159 13.11 11.24 -7.47
C GLY A 159 12.79 12.36 -6.47
N THR A 160 11.52 12.59 -6.13
CA THR A 160 11.06 13.62 -5.18
C THR A 160 11.75 13.53 -3.83
N VAL A 161 11.73 12.35 -3.21
CA VAL A 161 12.39 12.10 -1.90
C VAL A 161 13.88 12.40 -1.97
N GLY A 162 14.55 12.03 -3.06
CA GLY A 162 15.98 12.30 -3.26
C GLY A 162 16.27 13.79 -3.35
N ALA A 163 15.47 14.53 -4.12
CA ALA A 163 15.56 15.98 -4.22
C ALA A 163 15.29 16.68 -2.88
N ASN A 164 14.32 16.20 -2.10
CA ASN A 164 14.02 16.75 -0.78
C ASN A 164 15.15 16.49 0.23
N LYS A 165 15.76 15.30 0.23
CA LYS A 165 16.99 15.03 1.02
C LYS A 165 18.14 15.95 0.64
N ASN A 166 18.28 16.26 -0.65
CA ASN A 166 19.29 17.20 -1.12
C ASN A 166 18.97 18.63 -0.66
N SER A 167 17.72 19.06 -0.78
CA SER A 167 17.26 20.38 -0.32
C SER A 167 17.49 20.60 1.18
N ILE A 168 17.24 19.58 2.01
CA ILE A 168 17.57 19.60 3.45
C ILE A 168 19.06 19.86 3.67
N LYS A 169 19.93 19.18 2.92
CA LYS A 169 21.38 19.36 3.06
C LYS A 169 21.81 20.75 2.64
N ILE A 170 21.32 21.26 1.50
CA ILE A 170 21.61 22.62 1.05
C ILE A 170 21.23 23.63 2.13
N ILE A 171 19.99 23.57 2.62
CA ILE A 171 19.50 24.56 3.59
C ILE A 171 20.21 24.40 4.95
N GLY A 172 20.45 23.18 5.42
CA GLY A 172 21.08 22.93 6.71
C GLY A 172 22.61 23.11 6.73
N GLU A 173 23.29 23.02 5.60
CA GLU A 173 24.76 23.22 5.50
C GLU A 173 25.11 24.67 5.09
N ASP A 174 24.28 25.32 4.27
CA ASP A 174 24.59 26.64 3.70
C ASP A 174 23.78 27.79 4.35
N THR A 175 22.98 27.54 5.40
CA THR A 175 22.21 28.58 6.14
C THR A 175 22.21 28.35 7.66
N ASP A 176 21.86 29.38 8.44
CA ASP A 176 21.68 29.28 9.90
C ASP A 176 20.37 28.57 10.33
N ASN A 177 19.52 28.18 9.37
CA ASN A 177 18.27 27.50 9.70
C ASN A 177 18.53 26.06 10.15
N TYR A 178 17.78 25.64 11.17
CA TYR A 178 17.59 24.23 11.45
C TYR A 178 16.74 23.61 10.33
N ALA A 179 17.12 22.40 9.91
CA ALA A 179 16.42 21.66 8.87
C ALA A 179 15.95 20.29 9.41
N GLN A 180 14.71 19.92 9.11
CA GLN A 180 14.14 18.62 9.43
C GLN A 180 13.46 18.04 8.19
N GLY A 181 13.62 16.73 7.96
CA GLY A 181 12.86 16.00 6.97
C GLY A 181 12.33 14.68 7.49
N TYR A 182 11.07 14.42 7.23
CA TYR A 182 10.42 13.13 7.42
C TYR A 182 9.74 12.70 6.12
N PHE A 183 9.77 11.41 5.80
CA PHE A 183 9.30 10.89 4.52
C PHE A 183 8.32 9.76 4.78
N VAL A 184 7.06 9.97 4.41
CA VAL A 184 6.03 8.94 4.41
C VAL A 184 6.10 8.24 3.07
N TYR A 185 6.39 6.94 3.10
CA TYR A 185 6.36 6.07 1.95
C TYR A 185 5.13 5.18 2.05
N ASP A 186 4.55 4.85 0.91
CA ASP A 186 3.70 3.67 0.79
C ASP A 186 4.59 2.42 0.78
N SER A 187 4.10 1.32 1.33
CA SER A 187 4.73 0.00 1.24
C SER A 187 4.63 -0.61 -0.17
N LYS A 188 3.74 -0.10 -1.04
CA LYS A 188 3.77 -0.40 -2.48
C LYS A 188 5.08 0.09 -3.09
N LYS A 189 5.85 -0.84 -3.66
CA LYS A 189 7.23 -0.57 -4.12
C LYS A 189 7.32 0.42 -5.30
N ALA A 190 6.28 0.51 -6.13
CA ALA A 190 6.23 1.52 -7.19
C ALA A 190 4.81 2.03 -7.43
N GLY A 191 4.73 3.24 -7.99
CA GLY A 191 3.47 3.84 -8.41
C GLY A 191 2.56 4.29 -7.27
N ALA A 192 3.12 4.45 -6.07
CA ALA A 192 2.39 4.90 -4.90
C ALA A 192 2.83 6.29 -4.46
N VAL A 193 2.00 6.94 -3.66
CA VAL A 193 2.27 8.31 -3.19
C VAL A 193 3.41 8.26 -2.17
N THR A 194 4.34 9.19 -2.30
CA THR A 194 5.30 9.55 -1.26
C THR A 194 5.00 10.96 -0.79
N ILE A 195 4.97 11.18 0.52
CA ILE A 195 4.74 12.50 1.12
C ILE A 195 5.98 12.90 1.90
N SER A 196 6.65 13.96 1.46
CA SER A 196 7.80 14.52 2.19
C SER A 196 7.33 15.68 3.07
N HIS A 197 7.68 15.62 4.34
CA HIS A 197 7.42 16.66 5.34
C HIS A 197 8.73 17.35 5.68
N LEU A 198 8.90 18.60 5.23
CA LEU A 198 10.10 19.38 5.48
C LEU A 198 9.80 20.57 6.38
N ARG A 199 10.67 20.82 7.36
CA ARG A 199 10.62 22.01 8.21
C ARG A 199 11.96 22.73 8.16
N PHE A 200 11.92 24.05 8.01
CA PHE A 200 13.09 24.93 8.04
C PHE A 200 12.79 26.15 8.90
N GLY A 201 13.63 26.45 9.87
CA GLY A 201 13.40 27.63 10.72
C GLY A 201 14.58 28.00 11.61
N PRO A 202 14.53 29.19 12.23
CA PRO A 202 15.64 29.76 12.99
C PRO A 202 15.84 29.12 14.38
N LYS A 203 14.90 28.27 14.83
CA LYS A 203 14.94 27.61 16.14
C LYS A 203 15.10 26.09 16.00
N PRO A 204 15.68 25.40 16.99
CA PRO A 204 15.75 23.94 17.00
C PRO A 204 14.36 23.31 16.82
N ILE A 205 14.23 22.42 15.83
CA ILE A 205 12.95 21.79 15.47
C ILE A 205 12.75 20.51 16.30
N ARG A 206 11.80 20.55 17.25
CA ARG A 206 11.42 19.39 18.09
C ARG A 206 10.23 18.59 17.55
N SER A 207 9.61 19.09 16.49
CA SER A 207 8.34 18.62 15.94
C SER A 207 8.46 17.24 15.28
N SER A 208 8.55 16.19 16.08
CA SER A 208 8.67 14.79 15.63
C SER A 208 7.30 14.16 15.33
N TYR A 209 6.49 14.90 14.56
CA TYR A 209 5.13 14.57 14.09
C TYR A 209 4.92 15.13 12.66
N LEU A 210 3.88 14.66 11.97
CA LEU A 210 3.60 15.08 10.59
C LEU A 210 3.14 16.54 10.51
N ILE A 211 3.39 17.18 9.37
CA ILE A 211 2.88 18.55 9.11
C ILE A 211 1.39 18.46 8.79
N SER A 212 0.56 19.11 9.61
CA SER A 212 -0.87 19.31 9.36
C SER A 212 -1.21 20.71 8.82
N LYS A 213 -0.30 21.68 8.99
CA LYS A 213 -0.45 23.08 8.56
C LYS A 213 0.79 23.51 7.77
N ALA A 214 0.69 23.46 6.44
CA ALA A 214 1.77 23.71 5.50
C ALA A 214 1.70 25.11 4.89
N SER A 215 2.83 25.81 4.88
CA SER A 215 3.00 27.09 4.17
C SER A 215 3.35 26.88 2.69
N PHE A 216 3.75 25.66 2.32
CA PHE A 216 4.08 25.28 0.95
C PHE A 216 3.59 23.85 0.66
N VAL A 217 2.91 23.66 -0.47
CA VAL A 217 2.48 22.33 -0.95
C VAL A 217 2.92 22.16 -2.40
N ALA A 218 3.56 21.04 -2.73
CA ALA A 218 3.89 20.67 -4.09
C ALA A 218 3.25 19.34 -4.50
N CYS A 219 2.69 19.29 -5.68
CA CYS A 219 2.13 18.11 -6.32
C CYS A 219 2.91 17.79 -7.59
N HIS A 220 3.67 16.70 -7.58
CA HIS A 220 4.53 16.33 -8.71
C HIS A 220 3.81 15.42 -9.73
N GLN A 221 2.57 15.03 -9.45
CA GLN A 221 1.74 14.19 -10.31
C GLN A 221 0.32 14.76 -10.41
N PHE A 222 -0.06 15.26 -11.58
CA PHE A 222 -1.37 15.87 -11.80
C PHE A 222 -2.54 14.97 -11.37
N SER A 223 -2.47 13.67 -11.64
CA SER A 223 -3.54 12.70 -11.32
C SER A 223 -3.81 12.53 -9.83
N PHE A 224 -2.91 12.97 -8.94
CA PHE A 224 -3.15 12.93 -7.50
C PHE A 224 -4.24 13.89 -7.06
N LEU A 225 -4.47 14.99 -7.78
CA LEU A 225 -5.54 15.93 -7.47
C LEU A 225 -6.92 15.31 -7.60
N GLU A 226 -7.09 14.35 -8.50
CA GLU A 226 -8.35 13.60 -8.67
C GLU A 226 -8.58 12.58 -7.55
N ARG A 227 -7.60 12.33 -6.67
CA ARG A 227 -7.62 11.22 -5.70
C ARG A 227 -7.44 11.64 -4.25
N PHE A 228 -6.66 12.69 -3.99
CA PHE A 228 -6.26 13.08 -2.64
C PHE A 228 -6.59 14.55 -2.36
N ASP A 229 -7.15 14.81 -1.19
CA ASP A 229 -7.37 16.16 -0.68
C ASP A 229 -6.09 16.75 -0.08
N MET A 230 -5.08 16.94 -0.94
CA MET A 230 -3.74 17.38 -0.51
C MET A 230 -3.68 18.82 -0.02
N LEU A 231 -4.58 19.69 -0.50
CA LEU A 231 -4.62 21.09 -0.10
C LEU A 231 -5.26 21.29 1.27
N LYS A 232 -5.87 20.24 1.87
CA LYS A 232 -6.42 20.28 3.22
C LYS A 232 -5.43 20.86 4.23
N ALA A 233 -4.16 20.44 4.14
CA ALA A 233 -3.09 20.88 5.02
C ALA A 233 -2.56 22.29 4.71
N ALA A 234 -2.89 22.90 3.56
CA ALA A 234 -2.40 24.24 3.21
C ALA A 234 -3.02 25.30 4.13
N THR A 235 -2.19 26.20 4.65
CA THR A 235 -2.66 27.38 5.41
C THR A 235 -3.12 28.49 4.46
N PRO A 236 -3.94 29.45 4.93
CA PRO A 236 -4.23 30.65 4.15
C PRO A 236 -2.95 31.38 3.68
N GLY A 237 -2.92 31.78 2.41
CA GLY A 237 -1.78 32.43 1.76
C GLY A 237 -0.61 31.51 1.39
N ALA A 238 -0.74 30.19 1.59
CA ALA A 238 0.31 29.24 1.24
C ALA A 238 0.57 29.17 -0.28
N THR A 239 1.76 28.72 -0.64
CA THR A 239 2.15 28.50 -2.05
C THR A 239 1.81 27.07 -2.47
N PHE A 240 1.17 26.93 -3.62
CA PHE A 240 0.88 25.64 -4.25
C PHE A 240 1.63 25.52 -5.59
N LEU A 241 2.47 24.49 -5.72
CA LEU A 241 3.20 24.16 -6.94
C LEU A 241 2.66 22.87 -7.55
N LEU A 242 2.29 22.90 -8.83
CA LEU A 242 1.75 21.74 -9.53
C LEU A 242 2.55 21.42 -10.80
N ASN A 243 3.00 20.18 -10.93
CA ASN A 243 3.44 19.62 -12.19
C ASN A 243 2.22 19.25 -13.05
N SER A 244 2.04 19.93 -14.18
CA SER A 244 0.86 19.87 -15.04
C SER A 244 1.25 19.88 -16.50
N ILE A 245 0.60 19.05 -17.32
CA ILE A 245 0.70 19.12 -18.80
C ILE A 245 -0.09 20.30 -19.38
N TYR A 246 -0.95 20.93 -18.57
CA TYR A 246 -1.74 22.11 -18.93
C TYR A 246 -1.03 23.37 -18.46
N GLY A 247 -0.98 24.38 -19.32
CA GLY A 247 -0.38 25.69 -19.04
C GLY A 247 -1.20 26.56 -18.08
N PRO A 248 -0.69 27.75 -17.69
CA PRO A 248 -1.33 28.62 -16.70
C PRO A 248 -2.73 29.12 -17.10
N ASP A 249 -3.00 29.21 -18.41
CA ASP A 249 -4.30 29.67 -18.93
C ASP A 249 -5.35 28.56 -19.03
N GLU A 250 -4.95 27.28 -18.99
CA GLU A 250 -5.83 26.12 -19.21
C GLU A 250 -6.00 25.26 -17.95
N VAL A 251 -4.98 25.21 -17.09
CA VAL A 251 -4.92 24.29 -15.94
C VAL A 251 -6.14 24.38 -15.03
N TRP A 252 -6.73 25.58 -14.89
CA TRP A 252 -7.88 25.82 -14.02
C TRP A 252 -9.05 24.90 -14.37
N ASP A 253 -9.35 24.73 -15.66
CA ASP A 253 -10.50 23.94 -16.14
C ASP A 253 -10.31 22.43 -15.97
N HIS A 254 -9.09 22.00 -15.63
CA HIS A 254 -8.74 20.61 -15.36
C HIS A 254 -8.61 20.29 -13.87
N LEU A 255 -8.87 21.25 -12.97
CA LEU A 255 -8.83 21.02 -11.52
C LEU A 255 -10.18 20.53 -10.98
N PRO A 256 -10.19 19.62 -9.99
CA PRO A 256 -11.41 19.26 -9.27
C PRO A 256 -12.02 20.46 -8.52
N ARG A 257 -13.35 20.44 -8.38
CA ARG A 257 -14.14 21.45 -7.64
C ARG A 257 -13.55 21.77 -6.27
N ARG A 258 -13.25 20.76 -5.46
CA ARG A 258 -12.70 20.95 -4.11
C ARG A 258 -11.32 21.62 -4.11
N VAL A 259 -10.48 21.31 -5.09
CA VAL A 259 -9.15 21.91 -5.24
C VAL A 259 -9.28 23.38 -5.60
N GLN A 260 -10.13 23.72 -6.59
CA GLN A 260 -10.42 25.12 -6.96
C GLN A 260 -10.94 25.92 -5.75
N GLN A 261 -11.91 25.35 -5.00
CA GLN A 261 -12.50 25.99 -3.82
C GLN A 261 -11.44 26.31 -2.77
N GLN A 262 -10.55 25.36 -2.46
CA GLN A 262 -9.49 25.59 -1.48
C GLN A 262 -8.45 26.61 -1.93
N ILE A 263 -8.11 26.65 -3.23
CA ILE A 263 -7.23 27.68 -3.79
C ILE A 263 -7.82 29.08 -3.56
N ILE A 264 -9.13 29.24 -3.81
CA ILE A 264 -9.85 30.52 -3.62
C ILE A 264 -9.97 30.88 -2.14
N ASP A 265 -10.56 30.01 -1.33
CA ASP A 265 -10.88 30.29 0.08
C ASP A 265 -9.63 30.59 0.90
N LYS A 266 -8.56 29.84 0.63
CA LYS A 266 -7.28 30.00 1.31
C LYS A 266 -6.38 31.03 0.63
N LYS A 267 -6.81 31.65 -0.49
CA LYS A 267 -6.02 32.64 -1.25
C LYS A 267 -4.61 32.14 -1.56
N LEU A 268 -4.51 30.92 -2.09
CA LEU A 268 -3.23 30.29 -2.36
C LEU A 268 -2.51 30.98 -3.52
N LYS A 269 -1.18 31.04 -3.45
CA LYS A 269 -0.33 31.45 -4.57
C LYS A 269 -0.08 30.22 -5.44
N PHE A 270 -0.71 30.17 -6.61
CA PHE A 270 -0.74 28.96 -7.43
C PHE A 270 0.25 29.04 -8.61
N TYR A 271 1.15 28.06 -8.70
CA TYR A 271 2.17 27.95 -9.75
C TYR A 271 2.07 26.61 -10.46
N VAL A 272 2.33 26.63 -11.77
CA VAL A 272 2.34 25.44 -12.63
C VAL A 272 3.60 25.36 -13.49
N ILE A 273 3.98 24.13 -13.83
CA ILE A 273 5.06 23.81 -14.76
C ILE A 273 4.79 22.45 -15.41
N ASP A 274 5.08 22.29 -16.72
CA ASP A 274 5.18 20.97 -17.34
C ASP A 274 6.62 20.45 -17.19
N ALA A 275 6.89 19.82 -16.05
CA ALA A 275 8.24 19.34 -15.76
C ALA A 275 8.64 18.17 -16.66
N TYR A 276 7.69 17.43 -17.24
CA TYR A 276 7.97 16.33 -18.16
C TYR A 276 8.41 16.85 -19.53
N ASP A 277 7.75 17.87 -20.05
CA ASP A 277 8.17 18.54 -21.28
C ASP A 277 9.54 19.21 -21.12
N VAL A 278 9.78 19.90 -19.99
CA VAL A 278 11.10 20.47 -19.67
C VAL A 278 12.16 19.37 -19.59
N ALA A 279 11.88 18.25 -18.91
CA ALA A 279 12.81 17.11 -18.83
C ALA A 279 13.09 16.49 -20.21
N LYS A 280 12.09 16.40 -21.09
CA LYS A 280 12.24 15.89 -22.45
C LYS A 280 13.11 16.82 -23.30
N LYS A 281 12.83 18.13 -23.30
CA LYS A 281 13.58 19.15 -24.04
C LYS A 281 15.04 19.25 -23.60
N THR A 282 15.31 19.04 -22.31
CA THR A 282 16.67 19.09 -21.74
C THR A 282 17.41 17.74 -21.78
N GLY A 283 16.77 16.68 -22.30
CA GLY A 283 17.37 15.35 -22.44
C GLY A 283 17.54 14.60 -21.12
N MET A 284 16.70 14.89 -20.12
CA MET A 284 16.59 14.19 -18.83
C MET A 284 15.58 13.03 -18.83
N GLY A 285 14.85 12.82 -19.92
CA GLY A 285 13.83 11.77 -20.03
C GLY A 285 12.61 12.09 -19.16
N VAL A 286 12.24 11.18 -18.25
CA VAL A 286 11.08 11.34 -17.35
C VAL A 286 11.46 11.85 -15.95
N ARG A 287 12.70 12.27 -15.74
CA ARG A 287 13.19 12.72 -14.43
C ARG A 287 12.84 14.18 -14.21
N ILE A 288 11.94 14.45 -13.26
CA ILE A 288 11.45 15.81 -12.94
C ILE A 288 12.06 16.38 -11.65
N ASN A 289 12.85 15.58 -10.92
CA ASN A 289 13.34 15.89 -9.58
C ASN A 289 14.13 17.22 -9.49
N THR A 290 15.12 17.46 -10.36
CA THR A 290 15.91 18.71 -10.37
C THR A 290 15.05 19.92 -10.73
N ILE A 291 14.10 19.74 -11.65
CA ILE A 291 13.19 20.80 -12.14
C ILE A 291 12.26 21.24 -11.01
N MET A 292 11.58 20.29 -10.36
CA MET A 292 10.68 20.58 -9.25
C MET A 292 11.42 21.14 -8.03
N GLN A 293 12.63 20.65 -7.75
CA GLN A 293 13.50 21.20 -6.70
C GLN A 293 13.82 22.67 -6.95
N THR A 294 14.18 23.02 -8.19
CA THR A 294 14.47 24.40 -8.59
C THR A 294 13.27 25.31 -8.36
N CYS A 295 12.08 24.84 -8.76
CA CYS A 295 10.83 25.56 -8.55
C CYS A 295 10.57 25.82 -7.06
N PHE A 296 10.77 24.80 -6.20
CA PHE A 296 10.62 24.96 -4.75
C PHE A 296 11.52 26.08 -4.19
N PHE A 297 12.82 26.06 -4.51
CA PHE A 297 13.72 27.11 -4.03
C PHE A 297 13.36 28.50 -4.56
N ALA A 298 12.86 28.60 -5.79
CA ALA A 298 12.50 29.87 -6.39
C ALA A 298 11.27 30.55 -5.76
N ILE A 299 10.30 29.78 -5.23
CA ILE A 299 9.00 30.31 -4.79
C ILE A 299 8.62 29.98 -3.33
N SER A 300 9.43 29.20 -2.61
CA SER A 300 9.17 28.84 -1.21
C SER A 300 9.46 29.95 -0.20
N GLY A 301 10.34 30.90 -0.57
CA GLY A 301 10.79 31.96 0.33
C GLY A 301 11.76 31.52 1.43
N VAL A 302 12.28 30.29 1.38
CA VAL A 302 13.29 29.80 2.35
C VAL A 302 14.63 30.51 2.18
N LEU A 303 14.99 30.83 0.94
CA LEU A 303 16.20 31.56 0.57
C LEU A 303 15.89 32.64 -0.47
N PRO A 304 16.69 33.72 -0.55
CA PRO A 304 16.66 34.62 -1.68
C PRO A 304 16.91 33.87 -2.99
N LYS A 305 16.20 34.23 -4.06
CA LYS A 305 16.19 33.49 -5.34
C LYS A 305 17.59 33.25 -5.91
N ASP A 306 18.45 34.26 -5.93
CA ASP A 306 19.78 34.18 -6.54
C ASP A 306 20.72 33.27 -5.72
N GLU A 307 20.64 33.34 -4.38
CA GLU A 307 21.37 32.46 -3.48
C GLU A 307 20.93 31.00 -3.62
N ALA A 308 19.62 30.77 -3.74
CA ALA A 308 19.02 29.46 -4.00
C ALA A 308 19.56 28.83 -5.30
N ILE A 309 19.57 29.58 -6.40
CA ILE A 309 20.04 29.10 -7.70
C ILE A 309 21.54 28.76 -7.64
N ALA A 310 22.35 29.62 -7.01
CA ALA A 310 23.77 29.37 -6.84
C ALA A 310 24.04 28.10 -6.02
N ALA A 311 23.31 27.92 -4.91
CA ALA A 311 23.44 26.74 -4.05
C ALA A 311 23.02 25.44 -4.77
N ILE A 312 21.95 25.46 -5.57
CA ILE A 312 21.52 24.32 -6.39
C ILE A 312 22.62 23.96 -7.40
N LYS A 313 23.16 24.93 -8.15
CA LYS A 313 24.20 24.67 -9.16
C LYS A 313 25.47 24.10 -8.52
N LYS A 314 25.90 24.64 -7.36
CA LYS A 314 27.02 24.09 -6.57
C LYS A 314 26.77 22.65 -6.10
N ALA A 315 25.55 22.34 -5.64
CA ALA A 315 25.18 20.99 -5.20
C ALA A 315 25.14 19.98 -6.36
N ILE A 316 24.69 20.40 -7.55
CA ILE A 316 24.72 19.60 -8.78
C ILE A 316 26.16 19.26 -9.16
N GLU A 317 27.10 20.21 -9.13
CA GLU A 317 28.53 19.94 -9.38
C GLU A 317 29.12 18.94 -8.38
N LYS A 318 28.88 19.15 -7.08
CA LYS A 318 29.34 18.23 -6.02
C LYS A 318 28.81 16.81 -6.22
N THR A 319 27.54 16.67 -6.62
CA THR A 319 26.86 15.37 -6.75
C THR A 319 27.18 14.66 -8.06
N TYR A 320 27.16 15.38 -9.18
CA TYR A 320 27.23 14.82 -10.52
C TYR A 320 28.55 15.07 -11.24
N GLY A 321 29.49 15.84 -10.67
CA GLY A 321 30.80 16.09 -11.25
C GLY A 321 31.57 14.81 -11.58
N LYS A 322 31.45 13.78 -10.73
CA LYS A 322 32.04 12.44 -10.97
C LYS A 322 31.44 11.68 -12.15
N ARG A 323 30.27 12.10 -12.66
CA ARG A 323 29.58 11.49 -13.81
C ARG A 323 29.86 12.21 -15.13
N GLY A 324 30.73 13.22 -15.12
CA GLY A 324 31.19 13.95 -16.31
C GLY A 324 30.46 15.28 -16.54
N GLU A 325 31.15 16.21 -17.21
CA GLU A 325 30.70 17.58 -17.44
C GLU A 325 29.39 17.67 -18.24
N ALA A 326 29.17 16.74 -19.18
CA ALA A 326 27.94 16.69 -19.97
C ALA A 326 26.68 16.47 -19.10
N VAL A 327 26.79 15.68 -18.02
CA VAL A 327 25.68 15.46 -17.09
C VAL A 327 25.42 16.70 -16.25
N VAL A 328 26.48 17.40 -15.81
CA VAL A 328 26.38 18.66 -15.06
C VAL A 328 25.71 19.75 -15.90
N LYS A 329 26.18 19.96 -17.14
CA LYS A 329 25.61 20.95 -18.07
C LYS A 329 24.13 20.70 -18.36
N LYS A 330 23.72 19.44 -18.53
CA LYS A 330 22.31 19.08 -18.69
C LYS A 330 21.46 19.47 -17.49
N ASN A 331 21.96 19.24 -16.27
CA ASN A 331 21.25 19.64 -15.05
C ASN A 331 21.19 21.17 -14.92
N PHE A 332 22.24 21.90 -15.29
CA PHE A 332 22.21 23.37 -15.31
C PHE A 332 21.18 23.91 -16.30
N ALA A 333 21.14 23.37 -17.52
CA ALA A 333 20.13 23.73 -18.50
C ALA A 333 18.71 23.43 -17.99
N ALA A 334 18.53 22.35 -17.23
CA ALA A 334 17.25 22.04 -16.60
C ALA A 334 16.87 23.01 -15.47
N VAL A 335 17.82 23.49 -14.68
CA VAL A 335 17.60 24.55 -13.67
C VAL A 335 17.13 25.84 -14.34
N ASP A 336 17.86 26.28 -15.37
CA ASP A 336 17.54 27.53 -16.06
C ASP A 336 16.19 27.43 -16.79
N ALA A 337 15.96 26.35 -17.54
CA ALA A 337 14.68 26.11 -18.22
C ALA A 337 13.50 25.98 -17.26
N ALA A 338 13.70 25.42 -16.05
CA ALA A 338 12.64 25.32 -15.05
C ALA A 338 12.14 26.69 -14.61
N LEU A 339 13.03 27.68 -14.46
CA LEU A 339 12.65 29.04 -14.08
C LEU A 339 11.88 29.76 -15.19
N ASP A 340 12.24 29.52 -16.45
CA ASP A 340 11.55 30.11 -17.61
C ASP A 340 10.15 29.53 -17.85
N HIS A 341 9.92 28.27 -17.45
CA HIS A 341 8.66 27.54 -17.64
C HIS A 341 7.82 27.46 -16.35
N LEU A 342 8.23 28.14 -15.28
CA LEU A 342 7.48 28.25 -14.04
C LEU A 342 6.53 29.44 -14.13
N HIS A 343 5.23 29.17 -14.16
CA HIS A 343 4.22 30.21 -14.36
C HIS A 343 3.29 30.34 -13.16
N GLU A 344 3.06 31.58 -12.73
CA GLU A 344 2.00 31.89 -11.76
C GLU A 344 0.64 31.90 -12.47
N VAL A 345 -0.34 31.22 -11.88
CA VAL A 345 -1.71 31.13 -12.39
C VAL A 345 -2.53 32.28 -11.83
N LYS A 346 -3.21 33.02 -12.70
CA LYS A 346 -4.20 34.01 -12.28
C LYS A 346 -5.46 33.29 -11.79
N VAL A 347 -5.56 33.10 -10.48
CA VAL A 347 -6.67 32.40 -9.83
C VAL A 347 -7.99 33.14 -10.08
N PRO A 348 -9.00 32.51 -10.72
CA PRO A 348 -10.33 33.07 -10.86
C PRO A 348 -11.05 33.23 -9.52
N SER A 349 -12.03 34.13 -9.44
CA SER A 349 -12.78 34.38 -8.21
C SER A 349 -13.87 33.33 -7.92
N GLN A 350 -14.15 32.44 -8.86
CA GLN A 350 -15.23 31.46 -8.77
C GLN A 350 -14.77 30.07 -9.20
N VAL A 351 -15.39 29.07 -8.60
CA VAL A 351 -15.24 27.66 -8.96
C VAL A 351 -16.00 27.38 -10.26
N THR A 352 -15.29 26.89 -11.28
CA THR A 352 -15.85 26.56 -12.60
C THR A 352 -15.96 25.05 -12.84
N SER A 353 -15.24 24.24 -12.06
CA SER A 353 -15.16 22.80 -12.28
C SER A 353 -16.51 22.08 -12.10
N THR A 354 -16.81 21.17 -13.02
CA THR A 354 -18.01 20.34 -13.03
C THR A 354 -17.82 18.96 -12.40
N PHE A 355 -16.58 18.59 -12.06
CA PHE A 355 -16.22 17.33 -11.44
C PHE A 355 -15.47 17.56 -10.12
N ASP A 356 -15.39 16.54 -9.27
CA ASP A 356 -14.68 16.62 -8.00
C ASP A 356 -13.72 15.43 -7.83
N ILE A 357 -12.99 15.41 -6.71
CA ILE A 357 -12.17 14.27 -6.29
C ILE A 357 -13.01 12.98 -6.39
N ARG A 358 -12.42 11.96 -7.00
CA ARG A 358 -13.07 10.67 -7.22
C ARG A 358 -13.24 9.94 -5.91
N ARG A 359 -14.26 9.08 -5.86
CA ARG A 359 -14.38 8.11 -4.77
C ARG A 359 -13.14 7.20 -4.76
N PRO A 360 -12.57 6.86 -3.59
CA PRO A 360 -11.37 6.01 -3.52
C PRO A 360 -11.62 4.60 -4.09
N VAL A 361 -12.87 4.14 -4.07
CA VAL A 361 -13.32 2.87 -4.65
C VAL A 361 -14.68 3.06 -5.35
N PRO A 362 -15.03 2.24 -6.34
CA PRO A 362 -16.35 2.26 -6.98
C PRO A 362 -17.50 1.95 -6.01
N GLU A 363 -18.71 2.44 -6.31
CA GLU A 363 -19.92 2.20 -5.49
C GLU A 363 -20.30 0.71 -5.39
N ALA A 364 -19.95 -0.08 -6.40
CA ALA A 364 -20.18 -1.52 -6.43
C ALA A 364 -19.25 -2.31 -5.48
N ALA A 365 -18.26 -1.66 -4.85
CA ALA A 365 -17.34 -2.34 -3.94
C ALA A 365 -18.07 -2.87 -2.69
N PRO A 366 -17.65 -4.02 -2.10
CA PRO A 366 -18.27 -4.54 -0.88
C PRO A 366 -18.20 -3.56 0.31
N GLU A 367 -19.11 -3.72 1.27
CA GLU A 367 -19.20 -2.83 2.44
C GLU A 367 -17.88 -2.66 3.19
N PHE A 368 -17.15 -3.75 3.44
CA PHE A 368 -15.82 -3.68 4.09
C PHE A 368 -14.82 -2.85 3.27
N VAL A 369 -14.87 -2.96 1.94
CA VAL A 369 -14.02 -2.15 1.05
C VAL A 369 -14.42 -0.68 1.13
N GLN A 370 -15.71 -0.37 1.16
CA GLN A 370 -16.19 1.02 1.24
C GLN A 370 -15.93 1.66 2.61
N LYS A 371 -16.22 0.96 3.70
CA LYS A 371 -16.20 1.52 5.06
C LYS A 371 -14.82 1.46 5.71
N THR A 372 -14.02 0.44 5.41
CA THR A 372 -12.71 0.23 6.05
C THR A 372 -11.57 0.56 5.10
N LEU A 373 -11.56 -0.01 3.89
CA LEU A 373 -10.40 0.13 2.99
C LEU A 373 -10.37 1.46 2.23
N ALA A 374 -11.52 2.01 1.83
CA ALA A 374 -11.59 3.24 1.06
C ALA A 374 -11.00 4.45 1.80
N PRO A 375 -11.27 4.66 3.11
CA PRO A 375 -10.58 5.69 3.88
C PRO A 375 -9.05 5.47 3.91
N ILE A 376 -8.59 4.23 4.07
CA ILE A 376 -7.14 3.94 4.06
C ILE A 376 -6.52 4.26 2.69
N ILE A 377 -7.19 3.88 1.59
CA ILE A 377 -6.77 4.20 0.21
C ILE A 377 -6.72 5.72 -0.02
N ALA A 378 -7.64 6.47 0.59
CA ALA A 378 -7.71 7.93 0.50
C ALA A 378 -6.64 8.66 1.34
N GLY A 379 -5.86 7.94 2.15
CA GLY A 379 -4.94 8.55 3.12
C GLY A 379 -5.61 9.00 4.43
N GLU A 380 -6.82 8.53 4.69
CA GLU A 380 -7.63 8.82 5.89
C GLU A 380 -7.75 7.57 6.80
N GLY A 381 -6.77 6.65 6.72
CA GLY A 381 -6.78 5.43 7.53
C GLY A 381 -6.77 5.68 9.04
N ASP A 382 -6.22 6.82 9.48
CA ASP A 382 -6.16 7.20 10.89
C ASP A 382 -7.54 7.46 11.52
N SER A 383 -8.57 7.75 10.72
CA SER A 383 -9.95 7.94 11.20
C SER A 383 -10.77 6.65 11.26
N VAL A 384 -10.23 5.52 10.78
CA VAL A 384 -10.92 4.23 10.86
C VAL A 384 -10.98 3.78 12.33
N PRO A 385 -12.18 3.58 12.90
CA PRO A 385 -12.33 3.16 14.28
C PRO A 385 -11.93 1.69 14.49
N VAL A 386 -11.67 1.33 15.75
CA VAL A 386 -11.30 -0.04 16.15
C VAL A 386 -12.36 -1.06 15.73
N SER A 387 -13.66 -0.72 15.79
CA SER A 387 -14.76 -1.62 15.42
C SER A 387 -14.78 -2.06 13.95
N LEU A 388 -14.14 -1.29 13.05
CA LEU A 388 -14.08 -1.59 11.62
C LEU A 388 -12.85 -2.41 11.21
N MET A 389 -11.94 -2.68 12.15
CA MET A 389 -10.72 -3.47 11.93
C MET A 389 -10.94 -4.93 12.32
N PRO A 390 -10.42 -5.91 11.55
CA PRO A 390 -10.49 -7.32 11.94
C PRO A 390 -9.75 -7.61 13.25
N LYS A 391 -10.41 -8.31 14.18
CA LYS A 391 -9.86 -8.61 15.52
C LYS A 391 -8.60 -9.49 15.53
N ASP A 392 -8.41 -10.28 14.48
CA ASP A 392 -7.32 -11.24 14.30
C ASP A 392 -6.38 -10.85 13.14
N GLY A 393 -6.62 -9.69 12.51
CA GLY A 393 -5.86 -9.26 11.33
C GLY A 393 -6.20 -10.00 10.04
N THR A 394 -7.29 -10.78 9.97
CA THR A 394 -7.71 -11.45 8.73
C THR A 394 -8.44 -10.46 7.81
N PHE A 395 -7.85 -10.17 6.64
CA PHE A 395 -8.45 -9.29 5.62
C PHE A 395 -9.09 -10.10 4.48
N PRO A 396 -10.14 -9.58 3.83
CA PRO A 396 -10.71 -10.22 2.66
C PRO A 396 -9.74 -10.20 1.47
N THR A 397 -9.86 -11.23 0.63
CA THR A 397 -9.19 -11.33 -0.67
C THR A 397 -9.95 -10.54 -1.74
N ALA A 398 -9.37 -10.45 -2.94
CA ALA A 398 -9.95 -9.81 -4.11
C ALA A 398 -10.29 -8.32 -3.90
N THR A 399 -9.44 -7.60 -3.16
CA THR A 399 -9.69 -6.19 -2.85
C THR A 399 -8.92 -5.22 -3.76
N SER A 400 -7.82 -5.64 -4.38
CA SER A 400 -7.05 -4.81 -5.34
C SER A 400 -7.88 -4.39 -6.57
N GLN A 401 -8.85 -5.22 -6.98
CA GLN A 401 -9.72 -4.93 -8.13
C GLN A 401 -10.53 -3.64 -8.00
N TRP A 402 -10.73 -3.16 -6.77
CA TRP A 402 -11.50 -1.95 -6.46
C TRP A 402 -10.65 -0.68 -6.41
N GLU A 403 -9.32 -0.78 -6.47
CA GLU A 403 -8.44 0.37 -6.23
C GLU A 403 -8.35 1.35 -7.41
N LYS A 404 -8.27 0.84 -8.65
CA LYS A 404 -8.23 1.64 -9.90
C LYS A 404 -7.25 2.83 -9.83
N ARG A 405 -5.98 2.52 -9.54
CA ARG A 405 -4.91 3.47 -9.18
C ARG A 405 -4.66 4.58 -10.20
N ASN A 406 -4.85 4.27 -11.47
CA ASN A 406 -4.70 5.17 -12.62
C ASN A 406 -3.37 5.94 -12.64
N ILE A 407 -2.26 5.20 -12.72
CA ILE A 407 -0.89 5.76 -12.59
C ILE A 407 -0.08 5.77 -13.89
N ALA A 408 -0.54 5.09 -14.94
CA ALA A 408 0.19 5.03 -16.20
C ALA A 408 -0.07 6.27 -17.08
N LEU A 409 1.00 6.81 -17.66
CA LEU A 409 0.93 7.88 -18.67
C LEU A 409 0.51 7.34 -20.05
N GLU A 410 0.93 6.10 -20.35
CA GLU A 410 0.62 5.38 -21.57
C GLU A 410 0.15 3.96 -21.25
N ILE A 411 -0.78 3.45 -22.06
CA ILE A 411 -1.30 2.08 -21.93
C ILE A 411 -1.23 1.34 -23.27
N PRO A 412 -1.14 -0.01 -23.26
CA PRO A 412 -1.10 -0.78 -24.49
C PRO A 412 -2.46 -0.77 -25.22
N VAL A 413 -2.44 -0.60 -26.53
CA VAL A 413 -3.60 -0.64 -27.44
C VAL A 413 -3.45 -1.83 -28.38
N TRP A 414 -4.48 -2.68 -28.41
CA TRP A 414 -4.51 -3.89 -29.24
C TRP A 414 -4.84 -3.57 -30.72
N ASP A 415 -4.11 -4.23 -31.63
CA ASP A 415 -4.37 -4.27 -33.07
C ASP A 415 -4.83 -5.69 -33.46
N GLU A 416 -6.13 -5.85 -33.66
CA GLU A 416 -6.80 -7.12 -33.87
C GLU A 416 -6.48 -7.78 -35.22
N GLN A 417 -6.05 -6.99 -36.21
CA GLN A 417 -5.72 -7.48 -37.55
C GLN A 417 -4.36 -8.19 -37.55
N LEU A 418 -3.38 -7.59 -36.87
CA LEU A 418 -2.03 -8.12 -36.76
C LEU A 418 -1.93 -9.27 -35.75
N CYS A 419 -2.76 -9.29 -34.72
CA CYS A 419 -2.63 -10.23 -33.61
C CYS A 419 -2.78 -11.70 -34.02
N ILE A 420 -1.79 -12.51 -33.64
CA ILE A 420 -1.78 -13.97 -33.86
C ILE A 420 -2.38 -14.76 -32.69
N GLN A 421 -2.91 -14.10 -31.65
CA GLN A 421 -3.59 -14.72 -30.50
C GLN A 421 -2.69 -15.74 -29.77
N CYS A 422 -1.45 -15.35 -29.42
CA CYS A 422 -0.49 -16.26 -28.78
C CYS A 422 -0.46 -16.21 -27.25
N GLY A 423 -1.14 -15.25 -26.60
CA GLY A 423 -1.18 -15.11 -25.15
C GLY A 423 0.09 -14.59 -24.46
N LYS A 424 1.22 -14.43 -25.18
CA LYS A 424 2.51 -14.00 -24.57
C LYS A 424 2.44 -12.66 -23.83
N CYS A 425 1.68 -11.71 -24.35
CA CYS A 425 1.46 -10.40 -23.73
C CYS A 425 0.71 -10.47 -22.39
N ILE A 426 -0.14 -11.48 -22.21
CA ILE A 426 -0.86 -11.77 -20.96
C ILE A 426 0.13 -12.43 -19.98
N LEU A 427 0.86 -13.45 -20.44
CA LEU A 427 1.79 -14.23 -19.61
C LEU A 427 2.86 -13.36 -18.94
N VAL A 428 3.43 -12.40 -19.66
CA VAL A 428 4.48 -11.53 -19.11
C VAL A 428 3.95 -10.36 -18.29
N CYS A 429 2.62 -10.17 -18.22
CA CYS A 429 2.04 -9.02 -17.56
C CYS A 429 2.14 -9.17 -16.03
N PRO A 430 2.93 -8.33 -15.33
CA PRO A 430 3.15 -8.49 -13.88
C PRO A 430 1.93 -8.12 -13.03
N HIS A 431 0.90 -7.51 -13.62
CA HIS A 431 -0.28 -7.00 -12.89
C HIS A 431 -1.60 -7.59 -13.38
N ALA A 432 -1.59 -8.56 -14.29
CA ALA A 432 -2.78 -9.14 -14.91
C ALA A 432 -3.75 -8.10 -15.54
N VAL A 433 -3.19 -7.01 -16.08
CA VAL A 433 -3.95 -5.89 -16.68
C VAL A 433 -4.29 -6.11 -18.14
N ILE A 434 -3.77 -7.15 -18.77
CA ILE A 434 -4.11 -7.57 -20.14
C ILE A 434 -4.70 -8.96 -20.03
N ARG A 435 -5.90 -9.18 -20.57
CA ARG A 435 -6.60 -10.47 -20.52
C ARG A 435 -7.22 -10.80 -21.86
N ALA A 436 -7.47 -12.08 -22.08
CA ALA A 436 -8.23 -12.52 -23.24
C ALA A 436 -9.33 -13.49 -22.86
N LYS A 437 -10.38 -13.51 -23.70
CA LYS A 437 -11.47 -14.47 -23.65
C LYS A 437 -11.77 -14.96 -25.05
N VAL A 438 -12.20 -16.21 -25.15
CA VAL A 438 -12.80 -16.77 -26.35
C VAL A 438 -14.25 -17.14 -26.06
N TYR A 439 -15.18 -16.60 -26.85
CA TYR A 439 -16.60 -16.61 -26.51
C TYR A 439 -17.50 -16.65 -27.74
N ASP A 440 -18.78 -16.93 -27.52
CA ASP A 440 -19.78 -16.99 -28.59
C ASP A 440 -20.07 -15.60 -29.18
N PRO A 441 -20.17 -15.45 -30.53
CA PRO A 441 -20.48 -14.17 -31.15
C PRO A 441 -21.77 -13.50 -30.63
N ALA A 442 -22.76 -14.27 -30.17
CA ALA A 442 -24.01 -13.74 -29.63
C ALA A 442 -23.81 -12.82 -28.41
N LEU A 443 -22.71 -13.00 -27.68
CA LEU A 443 -22.37 -12.18 -26.51
C LEU A 443 -21.90 -10.75 -26.89
N LEU A 444 -21.76 -10.44 -28.19
CA LEU A 444 -21.41 -9.10 -28.67
C LEU A 444 -22.63 -8.20 -28.92
N ALA A 445 -23.86 -8.67 -28.68
CA ALA A 445 -25.07 -7.90 -29.00
C ALA A 445 -25.09 -6.53 -28.32
N ASP A 446 -24.63 -6.45 -27.06
CA ASP A 446 -24.57 -5.23 -26.25
C ASP A 446 -23.15 -4.67 -26.13
N ALA A 447 -22.24 -5.03 -27.04
CA ALA A 447 -20.86 -4.56 -26.98
C ALA A 447 -20.79 -3.05 -27.24
N PRO A 448 -19.98 -2.29 -26.46
CA PRO A 448 -19.71 -0.89 -26.76
C PRO A 448 -19.20 -0.73 -28.20
N PRO A 449 -19.50 0.40 -28.90
CA PRO A 449 -19.06 0.60 -30.29
C PRO A 449 -17.55 0.49 -30.50
N THR A 450 -16.79 0.74 -29.45
CA THR A 450 -15.33 0.73 -29.40
C THR A 450 -14.73 -0.58 -28.94
N PHE A 451 -15.56 -1.58 -28.62
CA PHE A 451 -15.12 -2.88 -28.13
C PHE A 451 -14.56 -3.73 -29.27
N LYS A 452 -13.25 -3.99 -29.23
CA LYS A 452 -12.56 -4.74 -30.27
C LYS A 452 -12.79 -6.25 -30.13
N SER A 453 -12.99 -6.92 -31.25
CA SER A 453 -13.02 -8.39 -31.33
C SER A 453 -12.47 -8.90 -32.67
N ALA A 454 -11.95 -10.12 -32.67
CA ALA A 454 -11.47 -10.83 -33.87
C ALA A 454 -12.05 -12.24 -33.93
N PRO A 455 -12.13 -12.89 -35.10
CA PRO A 455 -12.37 -14.33 -35.16
C PRO A 455 -11.28 -15.09 -34.40
N ALA A 456 -11.66 -16.08 -33.59
CA ALA A 456 -10.70 -16.97 -32.95
C ALA A 456 -9.96 -17.79 -34.03
N ARG A 457 -8.63 -17.83 -33.95
CA ARG A 457 -7.76 -18.47 -34.96
C ARG A 457 -7.38 -19.91 -34.62
N TRP A 458 -7.91 -20.46 -33.53
CA TRP A 458 -7.60 -21.81 -33.06
C TRP A 458 -8.69 -22.79 -33.51
N LYS A 459 -8.30 -24.02 -33.86
CA LYS A 459 -9.20 -25.01 -34.48
C LYS A 459 -10.34 -25.42 -33.55
N GLU A 460 -10.02 -25.57 -32.27
CA GLU A 460 -10.92 -25.90 -31.17
C GLU A 460 -11.98 -24.82 -30.88
N PHE A 461 -11.75 -23.58 -31.34
CA PHE A 461 -12.66 -22.45 -31.15
C PHE A 461 -13.19 -21.89 -32.46
N LYS A 462 -13.41 -22.77 -33.43
CA LYS A 462 -14.04 -22.40 -34.70
C LYS A 462 -15.36 -21.64 -34.45
N ASP A 463 -15.60 -20.60 -35.24
CA ASP A 463 -16.78 -19.75 -35.20
C ASP A 463 -16.95 -18.92 -33.90
N LYS A 464 -15.96 -18.92 -33.00
CA LYS A 464 -15.93 -18.07 -31.80
C LYS A 464 -15.21 -16.74 -32.05
N LYS A 465 -15.42 -15.80 -31.13
CA LYS A 465 -14.73 -14.50 -31.09
C LYS A 465 -13.65 -14.51 -30.03
N TYR A 466 -12.58 -13.77 -30.29
CA TYR A 466 -11.45 -13.52 -29.41
C TYR A 466 -11.36 -12.02 -29.16
N THR A 467 -11.19 -11.62 -27.90
CA THR A 467 -10.83 -10.25 -27.52
C THR A 467 -9.62 -10.28 -26.60
N LEU A 468 -8.65 -9.40 -26.86
CA LEU A 468 -7.59 -9.02 -25.92
C LEU A 468 -7.94 -7.64 -25.36
N GLN A 469 -8.26 -7.57 -24.07
CA GLN A 469 -8.68 -6.33 -23.43
C GLN A 469 -7.66 -5.89 -22.36
N VAL A 470 -7.49 -4.58 -22.24
CA VAL A 470 -6.62 -3.93 -21.26
C VAL A 470 -7.46 -3.27 -20.17
N ALA A 471 -7.03 -3.37 -18.92
CA ALA A 471 -7.55 -2.63 -17.77
C ALA A 471 -6.83 -1.28 -17.68
N PRO A 472 -7.42 -0.17 -18.17
CA PRO A 472 -6.69 1.08 -18.37
C PRO A 472 -6.24 1.72 -17.05
N GLU A 473 -7.04 1.58 -15.99
CA GLU A 473 -6.81 2.22 -14.69
C GLU A 473 -5.90 1.39 -13.77
N ASP A 474 -5.63 0.13 -14.11
CA ASP A 474 -4.75 -0.74 -13.33
C ASP A 474 -3.38 -0.93 -13.99
N CYS A 475 -3.25 -0.54 -15.26
CA CYS A 475 -1.99 -0.62 -15.99
C CYS A 475 -0.90 0.25 -15.34
N THR A 476 0.32 -0.26 -15.32
CA THR A 476 1.51 0.43 -14.79
C THR A 476 2.43 0.99 -15.88
N GLY A 477 2.08 0.81 -17.16
CA GLY A 477 2.84 1.36 -18.29
C GLY A 477 4.20 0.71 -18.55
N CYS A 478 4.49 -0.48 -18.00
CA CYS A 478 5.82 -1.12 -18.09
C CYS A 478 6.25 -1.60 -19.49
N ALA A 479 5.38 -1.54 -20.49
CA ALA A 479 5.62 -1.94 -21.90
C ALA A 479 6.06 -3.40 -22.17
N LEU A 480 6.24 -4.27 -21.17
CA LEU A 480 6.67 -5.66 -21.36
C LEU A 480 5.80 -6.46 -22.35
N CYS A 481 4.49 -6.20 -22.33
CA CYS A 481 3.52 -6.80 -23.24
C CYS A 481 3.74 -6.43 -24.73
N VAL A 482 4.20 -5.21 -24.98
CA VAL A 482 4.59 -4.70 -26.30
C VAL A 482 5.94 -5.26 -26.68
N GLU A 483 6.90 -5.31 -25.76
CA GLU A 483 8.23 -5.83 -26.02
C GLU A 483 8.21 -7.32 -26.42
N VAL A 484 7.48 -8.15 -25.68
CA VAL A 484 7.37 -9.59 -25.96
C VAL A 484 6.56 -9.92 -27.22
N CYS A 485 5.79 -8.97 -27.74
CA CYS A 485 4.91 -9.21 -28.88
C CYS A 485 5.74 -9.66 -30.10
N PRO A 486 5.57 -10.89 -30.60
CA PRO A 486 6.42 -11.42 -31.67
C PRO A 486 6.02 -10.91 -33.06
N VAL A 487 4.88 -10.23 -33.18
CA VAL A 487 4.34 -9.75 -34.44
C VAL A 487 4.95 -8.40 -34.80
N LYS A 488 5.40 -8.25 -36.05
CA LYS A 488 5.75 -6.97 -36.67
C LYS A 488 4.84 -6.75 -37.86
N SER A 489 4.34 -5.52 -38.02
CA SER A 489 3.58 -5.16 -39.22
C SER A 489 4.47 -5.29 -40.46
N LYS A 490 3.87 -5.75 -41.57
CA LYS A 490 4.55 -5.86 -42.87
C LYS A 490 4.78 -4.49 -43.51
N THR A 491 4.02 -3.47 -43.12
CA THR A 491 4.09 -2.11 -43.68
C THR A 491 4.88 -1.14 -42.79
N GLU A 492 4.91 -1.37 -41.48
CA GLU A 492 5.63 -0.53 -40.52
C GLU A 492 6.33 -1.40 -39.47
N VAL A 493 7.65 -1.60 -39.61
CA VAL A 493 8.41 -2.57 -38.79
C VAL A 493 8.33 -2.30 -37.29
N LYS A 494 8.17 -1.03 -36.88
CA LYS A 494 8.05 -0.62 -35.47
C LYS A 494 6.65 -0.91 -34.88
N ARG A 495 5.63 -1.06 -35.72
CA ARG A 495 4.26 -1.34 -35.29
C ARG A 495 4.08 -2.83 -35.03
N LYS A 496 3.63 -3.18 -33.83
CA LYS A 496 3.34 -4.55 -33.41
C LYS A 496 1.82 -4.77 -33.28
N ALA A 497 1.41 -5.97 -32.88
CA ALA A 497 -0.01 -6.27 -32.62
C ALA A 497 -0.57 -5.64 -31.33
N ILE A 498 0.29 -5.04 -30.52
CA ILE A 498 -0.06 -4.26 -29.32
C ILE A 498 1.00 -3.17 -29.18
N ASN A 499 0.60 -1.92 -28.93
CA ASN A 499 1.52 -0.76 -28.92
C ASN A 499 1.15 0.22 -27.80
N MET A 500 2.11 0.96 -27.25
CA MET A 500 1.81 1.98 -26.24
C MET A 500 1.15 3.21 -26.89
N ALA A 501 0.18 3.81 -26.19
CA ALA A 501 -0.44 5.08 -26.57
C ALA A 501 -0.74 5.93 -25.31
N PRO A 502 -0.80 7.28 -25.44
CA PRO A 502 -1.22 8.16 -24.35
C PRO A 502 -2.56 7.73 -23.77
N GLN A 503 -2.61 7.59 -22.43
CA GLN A 503 -3.80 7.11 -21.74
C GLN A 503 -4.98 8.10 -21.73
N PRO A 504 -4.80 9.41 -21.45
CA PRO A 504 -5.95 10.30 -21.20
C PRO A 504 -7.03 10.32 -22.29
N PRO A 505 -6.70 10.34 -23.60
CA PRO A 505 -7.71 10.35 -24.66
C PRO A 505 -8.55 9.06 -24.76
N ILE A 506 -8.04 7.93 -24.26
CA ILE A 506 -8.66 6.61 -24.42
C ILE A 506 -9.14 5.98 -23.10
N ARG A 507 -8.77 6.56 -21.95
CA ARG A 507 -9.04 6.00 -20.62
C ARG A 507 -10.52 5.65 -20.42
N GLU A 508 -11.41 6.61 -20.67
CA GLU A 508 -12.83 6.46 -20.37
C GLU A 508 -13.49 5.41 -21.28
N GLN A 509 -13.16 5.44 -22.57
CA GLN A 509 -13.58 4.43 -23.53
C GLN A 509 -13.12 3.03 -23.11
N GLU A 510 -11.84 2.87 -22.78
CA GLU A 510 -11.30 1.57 -22.40
C GLU A 510 -11.80 1.10 -21.03
N ARG A 511 -12.23 2.01 -20.14
CA ARG A 511 -12.89 1.67 -18.87
C ARG A 511 -14.23 0.98 -19.14
N VAL A 512 -15.04 1.55 -20.05
CA VAL A 512 -16.32 0.95 -20.49
C VAL A 512 -16.09 -0.39 -21.20
N ASN A 513 -15.08 -0.48 -22.08
CA ASN A 513 -14.71 -1.73 -22.74
C ASN A 513 -14.28 -2.81 -21.72
N TRP A 514 -13.51 -2.42 -20.68
CA TRP A 514 -13.09 -3.31 -19.61
C TRP A 514 -14.27 -3.84 -18.79
N GLU A 515 -15.20 -2.97 -18.41
CA GLU A 515 -16.43 -3.36 -17.69
C GLU A 515 -17.28 -4.34 -18.50
N PHE A 516 -17.41 -4.12 -19.81
CA PHE A 516 -18.08 -5.07 -20.71
C PHE A 516 -17.33 -6.41 -20.78
N PHE A 517 -16.00 -6.38 -20.95
CA PHE A 517 -15.16 -7.59 -20.98
C PHE A 517 -15.32 -8.45 -19.73
N LEU A 518 -15.45 -7.84 -18.54
CA LEU A 518 -15.65 -8.57 -17.28
C LEU A 518 -16.99 -9.33 -17.25
N LYS A 519 -18.03 -8.86 -17.93
CA LYS A 519 -19.35 -9.52 -18.01
C LYS A 519 -19.32 -10.80 -18.86
N ILE A 520 -18.45 -10.88 -19.86
CA ILE A 520 -18.29 -12.07 -20.70
C ILE A 520 -17.92 -13.29 -19.81
N PRO A 521 -18.49 -14.48 -20.01
CA PRO A 521 -18.08 -15.70 -19.30
C PRO A 521 -16.58 -15.99 -19.40
N ASP A 522 -15.99 -16.47 -18.30
CA ASP A 522 -14.62 -16.98 -18.31
C ASP A 522 -14.61 -18.33 -19.02
N ASN A 523 -13.51 -18.66 -19.71
CA ASN A 523 -13.39 -19.93 -20.42
C ASN A 523 -13.44 -21.13 -19.44
N ASP A 524 -14.15 -22.19 -19.82
CA ASP A 524 -14.25 -23.39 -18.99
C ASP A 524 -12.90 -24.10 -18.90
N ARG A 525 -12.41 -24.28 -17.67
CA ARG A 525 -11.14 -24.95 -17.36
C ARG A 525 -11.09 -26.37 -17.93
N THR A 526 -12.22 -27.09 -17.97
CA THR A 526 -12.25 -28.48 -18.44
C THR A 526 -12.11 -28.60 -19.97
N SER A 527 -12.29 -27.49 -20.69
CA SER A 527 -12.19 -27.43 -22.15
C SER A 527 -10.81 -27.03 -22.68
N LEU A 528 -9.87 -26.71 -21.78
CA LEU A 528 -8.56 -26.14 -22.12
C LEU A 528 -7.42 -27.13 -21.88
N ASN A 529 -6.39 -27.09 -22.74
CA ASN A 529 -5.15 -27.82 -22.52
C ASN A 529 -4.15 -26.95 -21.74
N LEU A 530 -4.14 -27.10 -20.41
CA LEU A 530 -3.34 -26.24 -19.51
C LEU A 530 -1.81 -26.37 -19.67
N SER A 531 -1.33 -27.37 -20.43
CA SER A 531 0.09 -27.48 -20.82
C SER A 531 0.51 -26.47 -21.90
N GLN A 532 -0.46 -25.85 -22.59
CA GLN A 532 -0.21 -24.89 -23.65
C GLN A 532 -0.34 -23.45 -23.12
N VAL A 533 0.64 -22.61 -23.45
CA VAL A 533 0.63 -21.19 -23.05
C VAL A 533 -0.64 -20.50 -23.54
N LYS A 534 -1.02 -20.66 -24.81
CA LYS A 534 -2.19 -19.95 -25.36
C LYS A 534 -3.48 -20.27 -24.59
N ASP A 535 -3.65 -21.52 -24.13
CA ASP A 535 -4.84 -22.00 -23.42
C ASP A 535 -4.85 -21.53 -21.96
N ASN A 536 -3.74 -21.66 -21.23
CA ASN A 536 -3.69 -21.25 -19.83
C ASN A 536 -3.83 -19.72 -19.65
N GLN A 537 -3.54 -18.93 -20.69
CA GLN A 537 -3.79 -17.48 -20.70
C GLN A 537 -5.27 -17.09 -20.92
N LEU A 538 -6.15 -18.04 -21.24
CA LEU A 538 -7.62 -17.83 -21.25
C LEU A 538 -8.27 -18.05 -19.88
N LEU A 539 -7.53 -18.62 -18.91
CA LEU A 539 -8.02 -18.76 -17.54
C LEU A 539 -8.20 -17.38 -16.88
N ARG A 540 -9.08 -17.31 -15.88
CA ARG A 540 -9.15 -16.14 -15.01
C ARG A 540 -7.87 -16.08 -14.16
N PRO A 541 -7.14 -14.95 -14.12
CA PRO A 541 -6.07 -14.77 -13.15
C PRO A 541 -6.64 -14.68 -11.73
N LEU A 542 -5.98 -15.34 -10.78
CA LEU A 542 -6.34 -15.28 -9.36
C LEU A 542 -5.28 -14.54 -8.53
N PHE A 543 -4.47 -13.73 -9.20
CA PHE A 543 -3.55 -12.76 -8.65
C PHE A 543 -3.51 -11.56 -9.60
N GLU A 544 -4.05 -10.41 -9.19
CA GLU A 544 -4.21 -9.24 -10.07
C GLU A 544 -3.96 -7.92 -9.35
N PHE A 545 -3.45 -6.94 -10.10
CA PHE A 545 -3.32 -5.54 -9.66
C PHE A 545 -2.52 -5.36 -8.36
N SER A 546 -1.45 -6.16 -8.19
CA SER A 546 -0.59 -6.12 -7.02
C SER A 546 0.14 -4.78 -6.87
N GLY A 547 0.63 -4.52 -5.65
CA GLY A 547 1.48 -3.37 -5.33
C GLY A 547 2.92 -3.46 -5.85
N ALA A 548 3.23 -4.44 -6.72
CA ALA A 548 4.57 -4.69 -7.22
C ALA A 548 5.04 -3.60 -8.20
N CYS A 549 6.35 -3.53 -8.42
CA CYS A 549 6.96 -2.59 -9.36
C CYS A 549 6.40 -2.72 -10.79
N ALA A 550 6.40 -1.62 -11.54
CA ALA A 550 6.18 -1.68 -12.99
C ALA A 550 7.25 -2.58 -13.62
N GLY A 551 6.84 -3.68 -14.26
CA GLY A 551 7.76 -4.66 -14.83
C GLY A 551 8.39 -5.64 -13.84
N CYS A 552 7.77 -5.87 -12.67
CA CYS A 552 8.28 -6.82 -11.67
C CYS A 552 8.48 -8.23 -12.26
N GLY A 553 9.67 -8.81 -12.05
CA GLY A 553 10.03 -10.14 -12.52
C GLY A 553 9.41 -11.30 -11.73
N GLU A 554 8.92 -11.06 -10.51
CA GLU A 554 8.38 -12.12 -9.64
C GLU A 554 6.92 -12.46 -9.95
N THR A 555 6.08 -11.41 -10.09
CA THR A 555 4.62 -11.56 -10.15
C THR A 555 4.07 -12.37 -11.32
N PRO A 556 4.66 -12.40 -12.54
CA PRO A 556 4.19 -13.30 -13.60
C PRO A 556 4.21 -14.78 -13.21
N TYR A 557 5.16 -15.21 -12.36
CA TYR A 557 5.23 -16.60 -11.89
C TYR A 557 4.09 -16.92 -10.91
N ILE A 558 3.83 -16.03 -9.96
CA ILE A 558 2.70 -16.17 -9.02
C ILE A 558 1.38 -16.12 -9.78
N GLU A 559 1.23 -15.20 -10.73
CA GLU A 559 0.03 -15.07 -11.56
C GLU A 559 -0.26 -16.38 -12.31
N LEU A 560 0.74 -16.96 -12.98
CA LEU A 560 0.59 -18.23 -13.69
C LEU A 560 0.25 -19.37 -12.73
N MET A 561 0.93 -19.45 -11.58
CA MET A 561 0.65 -20.47 -10.57
C MET A 561 -0.80 -20.35 -10.06
N THR A 562 -1.29 -19.14 -9.79
CA THR A 562 -2.67 -18.93 -9.34
C THR A 562 -3.70 -19.20 -10.43
N ARG A 563 -3.39 -18.98 -11.72
CA ARG A 563 -4.25 -19.44 -12.83
C ARG A 563 -4.43 -20.95 -12.81
N LEU A 564 -3.32 -21.68 -12.64
CA LEU A 564 -3.33 -23.14 -12.74
C LEU A 564 -3.93 -23.80 -11.50
N PHE A 565 -3.62 -23.30 -10.30
CA PHE A 565 -3.93 -23.99 -9.04
C PHE A 565 -4.69 -23.15 -8.02
N GLY A 566 -4.94 -21.87 -8.31
CA GLY A 566 -5.43 -20.90 -7.32
C GLY A 566 -6.81 -21.21 -6.77
N ASP A 567 -7.66 -21.93 -7.51
CA ASP A 567 -8.99 -22.36 -7.05
C ASP A 567 -8.95 -23.45 -5.96
N ARG A 568 -7.74 -23.92 -5.60
CA ARG A 568 -7.47 -24.92 -4.55
C ARG A 568 -6.12 -24.72 -3.86
N ALA A 569 -5.52 -23.53 -3.98
CA ALA A 569 -4.21 -23.22 -3.41
C ALA A 569 -4.31 -22.76 -1.95
N VAL A 570 -3.37 -23.22 -1.13
CA VAL A 570 -3.12 -22.70 0.22
C VAL A 570 -1.65 -22.33 0.32
N ILE A 571 -1.37 -21.07 0.63
CA ILE A 571 -0.06 -20.44 0.46
C ILE A 571 0.45 -19.97 1.82
N GLY A 572 1.60 -20.50 2.23
CA GLY A 572 2.51 -19.84 3.16
C GLY A 572 3.46 -18.93 2.38
N ASN A 573 3.71 -17.72 2.87
CA ASN A 573 4.60 -16.78 2.22
C ASN A 573 5.64 -16.25 3.21
N ALA A 574 6.93 -16.36 2.88
CA ALA A 574 8.00 -15.73 3.61
C ALA A 574 7.91 -14.21 3.49
N THR A 575 8.36 -13.51 4.53
CA THR A 575 8.47 -12.05 4.50
C THR A 575 9.49 -11.62 3.44
N GLY A 576 9.10 -10.71 2.55
CA GLY A 576 9.93 -10.26 1.42
C GLY A 576 9.10 -9.50 0.39
N CYS A 577 9.61 -9.29 -0.82
CA CYS A 577 8.84 -8.63 -1.89
C CYS A 577 7.45 -9.26 -2.07
N SER A 578 7.41 -10.60 -2.10
CA SER A 578 6.21 -11.41 -2.26
C SER A 578 5.15 -11.18 -1.20
N SER A 579 5.55 -10.99 0.07
CA SER A 579 4.56 -10.65 1.11
C SER A 579 4.13 -9.20 1.04
N ILE A 580 5.01 -8.29 0.65
CA ILE A 580 4.67 -6.87 0.49
C ILE A 580 3.67 -6.69 -0.65
N TYR A 581 3.99 -7.06 -1.89
CA TYR A 581 3.00 -6.87 -2.97
C TYR A 581 1.82 -7.86 -2.89
N GLY A 582 1.95 -8.97 -2.14
CA GLY A 582 0.95 -10.02 -2.00
C GLY A 582 -0.03 -9.84 -0.85
N GLY A 583 0.31 -9.06 0.17
CA GLY A 583 -0.50 -8.93 1.39
C GLY A 583 -0.41 -7.57 2.08
N ASN A 584 0.20 -6.54 1.45
CA ASN A 584 0.24 -5.21 2.04
C ASN A 584 -1.11 -4.50 1.94
N LEU A 585 -1.65 -4.17 3.10
CA LEU A 585 -2.92 -3.46 3.26
C LEU A 585 -2.83 -2.03 2.69
N PRO A 586 -3.94 -1.45 2.21
CA PRO A 586 -5.33 -1.89 2.43
C PRO A 586 -5.83 -3.00 1.50
N THR A 587 -5.19 -3.25 0.36
CA THR A 587 -5.74 -4.13 -0.69
C THR A 587 -4.86 -5.34 -0.97
N THR A 588 -5.47 -6.49 -1.17
CA THR A 588 -4.82 -7.76 -1.49
C THR A 588 -5.07 -8.17 -2.94
N PRO A 589 -4.05 -8.68 -3.67
CA PRO A 589 -4.15 -9.06 -5.09
C PRO A 589 -4.68 -10.47 -5.34
N TYR A 590 -4.68 -11.34 -4.34
CA TYR A 590 -5.20 -12.71 -4.49
C TYR A 590 -6.71 -12.65 -4.70
N CYS A 591 -7.21 -13.25 -5.78
CA CYS A 591 -8.61 -13.16 -6.18
C CYS A 591 -9.35 -14.50 -6.07
N VAL A 592 -10.67 -14.42 -6.24
CA VAL A 592 -11.56 -15.59 -6.31
C VAL A 592 -12.14 -15.78 -7.70
N ASP A 593 -12.48 -17.03 -8.02
CA ASP A 593 -13.27 -17.41 -9.18
C ASP A 593 -14.76 -17.09 -8.97
N ARG A 594 -15.60 -17.42 -9.96
CA ARG A 594 -17.06 -17.21 -9.89
C ARG A 594 -17.77 -18.03 -8.81
N ASN A 595 -17.11 -19.06 -8.29
CA ASN A 595 -17.62 -19.90 -7.22
C ASN A 595 -17.12 -19.43 -5.84
N GLY A 596 -16.43 -18.30 -5.76
CA GLY A 596 -15.83 -17.78 -4.54
C GLY A 596 -14.56 -18.53 -4.10
N ARG A 597 -13.94 -19.33 -4.98
CA ARG A 597 -12.73 -20.10 -4.69
C ARG A 597 -11.49 -19.34 -5.14
N GLY A 598 -10.50 -19.24 -4.27
CA GLY A 598 -9.24 -18.58 -4.58
C GLY A 598 -8.14 -18.99 -3.61
N PRO A 599 -6.92 -18.48 -3.81
CA PRO A 599 -5.81 -18.82 -2.94
C PRO A 599 -6.06 -18.34 -1.52
N ALA A 600 -5.97 -19.25 -0.55
CA ALA A 600 -5.83 -18.88 0.85
C ALA A 600 -4.36 -18.50 1.10
N TRP A 601 -4.11 -17.29 1.58
CA TRP A 601 -2.75 -16.74 1.70
C TRP A 601 -2.47 -16.29 3.13
N ASN A 602 -1.27 -16.60 3.63
CA ASN A 602 -0.80 -16.15 4.94
C ASN A 602 0.73 -15.95 4.93
N ASN A 603 1.19 -14.88 5.57
CA ASN A 603 2.60 -14.63 5.88
C ASN A 603 2.80 -14.78 7.39
N SER A 604 3.55 -15.81 7.79
CA SER A 604 3.96 -16.03 9.18
C SER A 604 5.14 -15.12 9.51
N LEU A 605 6.38 -15.56 9.28
CA LEU A 605 7.59 -14.79 9.49
C LEU A 605 8.52 -14.83 8.27
N PHE A 606 9.74 -14.30 8.41
CA PHE A 606 10.73 -14.33 7.35
C PHE A 606 11.42 -15.70 7.27
N GLU A 607 11.73 -16.27 8.42
CA GLU A 607 12.56 -17.44 8.63
C GLU A 607 11.81 -18.77 8.48
N ASP A 608 10.49 -18.82 8.71
CA ASP A 608 9.74 -20.05 8.98
C ASP A 608 8.82 -20.53 7.85
N CYS A 609 8.91 -19.93 6.65
CA CYS A 609 7.91 -20.17 5.61
C CYS A 609 7.84 -21.65 5.17
N ALA A 610 8.95 -22.38 5.17
CA ALA A 610 8.94 -23.79 4.79
C ALA A 610 8.18 -24.62 5.84
N GLU A 611 8.51 -24.44 7.11
CA GLU A 611 7.93 -25.12 8.26
C GLU A 611 6.44 -24.77 8.40
N PHE A 612 6.10 -23.50 8.20
CA PHE A 612 4.73 -23.01 8.18
C PHE A 612 3.92 -23.68 7.07
N THR A 613 4.49 -23.78 5.87
CA THR A 613 3.89 -24.49 4.72
C THR A 613 3.72 -25.99 5.01
N MET A 614 4.70 -26.62 5.66
CA MET A 614 4.60 -28.01 6.11
C MET A 614 3.50 -28.18 7.16
N GLY A 615 3.36 -27.25 8.11
CA GLY A 615 2.27 -27.24 9.09
C GLY A 615 0.89 -27.20 8.43
N ILE A 616 0.71 -26.36 7.40
CA ILE A 616 -0.50 -26.32 6.58
C ILE A 616 -0.76 -27.69 5.93
N ARG A 617 0.26 -28.32 5.33
CA ARG A 617 0.15 -29.64 4.70
C ARG A 617 -0.31 -30.70 5.71
N LEU A 618 0.33 -30.76 6.87
CA LEU A 618 -0.02 -31.70 7.94
C LEU A 618 -1.46 -31.52 8.42
N ALA A 619 -1.91 -30.27 8.59
CA ALA A 619 -3.29 -29.97 8.98
C ALA A 619 -4.30 -30.47 7.93
N ILE A 620 -4.05 -30.21 6.63
CA ILE A 620 -4.93 -30.67 5.54
C ILE A 620 -4.97 -32.20 5.48
N ASP A 621 -3.83 -32.90 5.67
CA ASP A 621 -3.81 -34.36 5.68
C ASP A 621 -4.60 -34.94 6.84
N ALA A 622 -4.43 -34.37 8.04
CA ALA A 622 -5.19 -34.78 9.22
C ALA A 622 -6.70 -34.58 9.03
N GLN A 623 -7.12 -33.44 8.47
CA GLN A 623 -8.52 -33.16 8.17
C GLN A 623 -9.08 -34.06 7.06
N ASN A 624 -8.30 -34.35 6.00
CA ASN A 624 -8.71 -35.29 4.95
C ASN A 624 -8.90 -36.71 5.52
N LYS A 625 -7.99 -37.17 6.37
CA LYS A 625 -8.10 -38.47 7.05
C LYS A 625 -9.35 -38.52 7.91
N LEU A 626 -9.57 -37.49 8.74
CA LEU A 626 -10.78 -37.36 9.55
C LEU A 626 -12.05 -37.40 8.70
N ALA A 627 -12.08 -36.67 7.59
CA ALA A 627 -13.23 -36.67 6.67
C ALA A 627 -13.51 -38.08 6.12
N LYS A 628 -12.48 -38.81 5.69
CA LYS A 628 -12.62 -40.19 5.18
C LYS A 628 -13.09 -41.17 6.25
N ASP A 629 -12.59 -41.05 7.48
CA ASP A 629 -12.99 -41.91 8.59
C ASP A 629 -14.47 -41.66 8.97
N LEU A 630 -14.89 -40.39 8.99
CA LEU A 630 -16.30 -40.02 9.22
C LEU A 630 -17.21 -40.45 8.06
N LEU A 631 -16.76 -40.38 6.80
CA LEU A 631 -17.51 -40.90 5.65
C LEU A 631 -17.80 -42.39 5.81
N ARG A 632 -16.81 -43.20 6.21
CA ARG A 632 -17.00 -44.63 6.48
C ARG A 632 -17.97 -44.86 7.63
N LYS A 633 -17.84 -44.09 8.72
CA LYS A 633 -18.74 -44.19 9.88
C LYS A 633 -20.19 -43.85 9.54
N LEU A 634 -20.41 -42.88 8.66
CA LEU A 634 -21.72 -42.39 8.25
C LEU A 634 -22.22 -43.01 6.94
N SER A 635 -21.61 -44.11 6.48
CA SER A 635 -21.89 -44.69 5.16
C SER A 635 -23.35 -45.10 4.99
N ALA A 636 -23.97 -45.67 6.03
CA ALA A 636 -25.38 -46.05 5.99
C ALA A 636 -26.33 -44.86 5.77
N GLN A 637 -25.98 -43.67 6.27
CA GLN A 637 -26.80 -42.46 6.12
C GLN A 637 -26.48 -41.71 4.80
N ILE A 638 -25.23 -41.75 4.36
CA ILE A 638 -24.76 -41.01 3.17
C ILE A 638 -24.98 -41.83 1.89
N GLY A 639 -24.92 -43.16 1.97
CA GLY A 639 -24.97 -44.10 0.86
C GLY A 639 -23.57 -44.56 0.43
N ASP A 640 -23.38 -45.88 0.38
CA ASP A 640 -22.08 -46.51 0.15
C ASP A 640 -21.44 -46.14 -1.20
N GLU A 641 -22.25 -45.96 -2.25
CA GLU A 641 -21.77 -45.57 -3.58
C GLU A 641 -21.11 -44.19 -3.55
N LEU A 642 -21.76 -43.20 -2.92
CA LEU A 642 -21.23 -41.84 -2.81
C LEU A 642 -19.99 -41.81 -1.93
N VAL A 643 -19.98 -42.56 -0.82
CA VAL A 643 -18.81 -42.69 0.06
C VAL A 643 -17.62 -43.28 -0.69
N SER A 644 -17.82 -44.38 -1.41
CA SER A 644 -16.76 -45.01 -2.22
C SER A 644 -16.24 -44.03 -3.29
N ALA A 645 -17.14 -43.37 -4.02
CA ALA A 645 -16.80 -42.40 -5.05
C ALA A 645 -16.04 -41.19 -4.50
N LEU A 646 -16.33 -40.73 -3.28
CA LEU A 646 -15.61 -39.63 -2.62
C LEU A 646 -14.21 -40.03 -2.19
N ILE A 647 -14.04 -41.25 -1.67
CA ILE A 647 -12.76 -41.75 -1.12
C ILE A 647 -11.77 -42.08 -2.24
N HIS A 648 -12.25 -42.65 -3.34
CA HIS A 648 -11.43 -43.20 -4.43
C HIS A 648 -11.37 -42.33 -5.70
N ALA A 649 -11.86 -41.09 -5.63
CA ALA A 649 -11.87 -40.18 -6.78
C ALA A 649 -10.47 -39.89 -7.33
N ASP A 650 -10.28 -40.08 -8.64
CA ASP A 650 -9.16 -39.49 -9.35
C ASP A 650 -9.37 -37.97 -9.53
N GLN A 651 -8.37 -37.21 -9.09
CA GLN A 651 -8.34 -35.76 -9.08
C GLN A 651 -7.09 -35.22 -9.80
N SER A 652 -6.49 -36.02 -10.70
CA SER A 652 -5.31 -35.67 -11.48
C SER A 652 -5.60 -34.66 -12.61
N THR A 653 -6.86 -34.52 -13.02
CA THR A 653 -7.32 -33.64 -14.11
C THR A 653 -8.35 -32.62 -13.64
N GLU A 654 -8.58 -31.56 -14.43
CA GLU A 654 -9.63 -30.56 -14.18
C GLU A 654 -11.03 -31.22 -14.14
N THR A 655 -11.30 -32.17 -15.04
CA THR A 655 -12.55 -32.93 -15.06
C THR A 655 -12.73 -33.77 -13.78
N GLY A 656 -11.67 -34.43 -13.31
CA GLY A 656 -11.69 -35.19 -12.05
C GLY A 656 -11.94 -34.30 -10.83
N LEU A 657 -11.31 -33.13 -10.77
CA LEU A 657 -11.53 -32.12 -9.73
C LEU A 657 -12.96 -31.58 -9.76
N ALA A 658 -13.51 -31.26 -10.94
CA ALA A 658 -14.89 -30.81 -11.11
C ALA A 658 -15.88 -31.87 -10.61
N ALA A 659 -15.68 -33.14 -10.99
CA ALA A 659 -16.48 -34.25 -10.52
C ALA A 659 -16.40 -34.44 -9.00
N GLN A 660 -15.21 -34.31 -8.40
CA GLN A 660 -15.07 -34.42 -6.95
C GLN A 660 -15.79 -33.28 -6.22
N ARG A 661 -15.71 -32.05 -6.72
CA ARG A 661 -16.45 -30.91 -6.15
C ARG A 661 -17.95 -31.16 -6.17
N GLU A 662 -18.47 -31.74 -7.23
CA GLU A 662 -19.88 -32.11 -7.32
C GLU A 662 -20.26 -33.20 -6.29
N ARG A 663 -19.41 -34.22 -6.10
CA ARG A 663 -19.61 -35.22 -5.04
C ARG A 663 -19.61 -34.60 -3.65
N VAL A 664 -18.71 -33.64 -3.37
CA VAL A 664 -18.66 -32.92 -2.09
C VAL A 664 -19.91 -32.05 -1.91
N ARG A 665 -20.42 -31.42 -2.98
CA ARG A 665 -21.69 -30.69 -2.95
C ARG A 665 -22.85 -31.61 -2.55
N LEU A 666 -22.95 -32.79 -3.18
CA LEU A 666 -23.96 -33.80 -2.85
C LEU A 666 -23.81 -34.32 -1.41
N LEU A 667 -22.58 -34.52 -0.94
CA LEU A 667 -22.30 -34.88 0.45
C LEU A 667 -22.88 -33.83 1.42
N LEU A 668 -22.55 -32.55 1.23
CA LEU A 668 -23.02 -31.47 2.09
C LEU A 668 -24.55 -31.37 2.12
N GLN A 669 -25.22 -31.62 1.00
CA GLN A 669 -26.69 -31.70 0.95
C GLN A 669 -27.24 -32.82 1.84
N LYS A 670 -26.63 -34.01 1.81
CA LYS A 670 -27.04 -35.13 2.67
C LYS A 670 -26.76 -34.87 4.15
N LEU A 671 -25.63 -34.24 4.47
CA LEU A 671 -25.25 -33.93 5.86
C LEU A 671 -26.18 -32.89 6.50
N ASN A 672 -26.77 -31.97 5.73
CA ASN A 672 -27.71 -30.97 6.26
C ASN A 672 -28.94 -31.60 6.96
N GLY A 673 -29.31 -32.83 6.57
CA GLY A 673 -30.39 -33.59 7.22
C GLY A 673 -29.98 -34.31 8.51
N LEU A 674 -28.68 -34.37 8.83
CA LEU A 674 -28.14 -35.16 9.94
C LEU A 674 -27.71 -34.25 11.11
N LYS A 675 -28.27 -34.50 12.30
CA LYS A 675 -27.99 -33.70 13.51
C LYS A 675 -26.86 -34.25 14.38
N SER A 676 -26.22 -35.35 13.99
CA SER A 676 -25.18 -35.98 14.80
C SER A 676 -23.93 -35.07 14.89
N PRO A 677 -23.18 -35.12 16.01
CA PRO A 677 -21.88 -34.46 16.11
C PRO A 677 -20.94 -34.83 14.96
N GLU A 678 -20.92 -36.10 14.55
CA GLU A 678 -20.11 -36.60 13.45
C GLU A 678 -20.46 -35.96 12.11
N ALA A 679 -21.75 -35.77 11.81
CA ALA A 679 -22.18 -35.13 10.57
C ALA A 679 -21.76 -33.66 10.54
N ARG A 680 -21.86 -32.95 11.68
CA ARG A 680 -21.39 -31.56 11.81
C ARG A 680 -19.88 -31.45 11.62
N THR A 681 -19.11 -32.35 12.25
CA THR A 681 -17.65 -32.40 12.08
C THR A 681 -17.28 -32.72 10.63
N LEU A 682 -17.93 -33.70 10.00
CA LEU A 682 -17.68 -34.04 8.60
C LEU A 682 -18.00 -32.86 7.67
N ALA A 683 -19.10 -32.14 7.91
CA ALA A 683 -19.44 -30.95 7.13
C ALA A 683 -18.35 -29.87 7.24
N ALA A 684 -17.76 -29.67 8.41
CA ALA A 684 -16.69 -28.69 8.63
C ALA A 684 -15.38 -29.03 7.90
N VAL A 685 -15.09 -30.31 7.65
CA VAL A 685 -13.85 -30.77 6.97
C VAL A 685 -14.08 -31.32 5.57
N ALA A 686 -15.32 -31.32 5.06
CA ALA A 686 -15.69 -31.93 3.79
C ALA A 686 -14.91 -31.36 2.60
N ASP A 687 -14.57 -30.06 2.62
CA ASP A 687 -13.80 -29.43 1.57
C ASP A 687 -12.38 -30.01 1.42
N MET A 688 -11.83 -30.63 2.48
CA MET A 688 -10.53 -31.31 2.41
C MET A 688 -10.57 -32.60 1.60
N LEU A 689 -11.75 -33.09 1.18
CA LEU A 689 -11.89 -34.19 0.22
C LEU A 689 -11.51 -33.79 -1.21
N VAL A 690 -11.53 -32.48 -1.52
CA VAL A 690 -10.99 -31.92 -2.75
C VAL A 690 -9.49 -31.65 -2.55
N LYS A 691 -8.66 -32.22 -3.41
CA LYS A 691 -7.19 -32.13 -3.33
C LYS A 691 -6.72 -30.67 -3.31
N LYS A 692 -6.07 -30.26 -2.23
CA LYS A 692 -5.45 -28.94 -2.09
C LYS A 692 -4.03 -28.91 -2.67
N SER A 693 -3.63 -27.75 -3.20
CA SER A 693 -2.25 -27.47 -3.61
C SER A 693 -1.59 -26.60 -2.54
N VAL A 694 -0.66 -27.17 -1.78
CA VAL A 694 0.03 -26.45 -0.72
C VAL A 694 1.32 -25.84 -1.27
N TRP A 695 1.48 -24.54 -1.10
CA TRP A 695 2.59 -23.76 -1.66
C TRP A 695 3.30 -22.94 -0.57
N GLY A 696 4.62 -22.85 -0.66
CA GLY A 696 5.47 -21.94 0.10
C GLY A 696 6.19 -20.98 -0.85
N PHE A 697 6.03 -19.67 -0.67
CA PHE A 697 6.68 -18.65 -1.49
C PHE A 697 7.73 -17.89 -0.70
N GLY A 698 8.84 -17.54 -1.35
CA GLY A 698 9.75 -16.53 -0.81
C GLY A 698 10.85 -16.16 -1.79
N GLY A 699 11.57 -15.08 -1.50
CA GLY A 699 12.72 -14.65 -2.28
C GLY A 699 13.98 -15.47 -1.95
N ASP A 700 15.07 -15.17 -2.65
CA ASP A 700 16.38 -15.79 -2.43
C ASP A 700 16.90 -15.61 -1.00
N GLY A 701 16.72 -14.44 -0.38
CA GLY A 701 17.13 -14.22 1.01
C GLY A 701 16.40 -15.07 2.05
N TRP A 702 15.20 -15.55 1.77
CA TRP A 702 14.57 -16.56 2.62
C TRP A 702 15.20 -17.93 2.34
N ALA A 703 15.20 -18.35 1.08
CA ALA A 703 15.54 -19.71 0.70
C ALA A 703 17.02 -20.06 0.90
N TYR A 704 17.91 -19.13 0.59
CA TYR A 704 19.36 -19.36 0.65
C TYR A 704 19.95 -18.93 1.98
N ASP A 705 19.33 -18.02 2.72
CA ASP A 705 19.87 -17.48 3.97
C ASP A 705 19.07 -17.88 5.20
N ILE A 706 18.14 -17.03 5.66
CA ILE A 706 17.57 -17.14 7.00
C ILE A 706 16.67 -18.36 7.17
N GLY A 707 15.97 -18.79 6.11
CA GLY A 707 15.05 -19.93 6.13
C GLY A 707 15.63 -21.21 5.53
N TYR A 708 16.91 -21.23 5.14
CA TYR A 708 17.51 -22.39 4.47
C TYR A 708 17.44 -23.67 5.33
N GLY A 709 17.68 -23.57 6.64
CA GLY A 709 17.60 -24.72 7.54
C GLY A 709 16.20 -25.35 7.60
N GLY A 710 15.16 -24.51 7.61
CA GLY A 710 13.77 -24.95 7.53
C GLY A 710 13.43 -25.55 6.17
N LEU A 711 13.89 -24.90 5.09
CA LEU A 711 13.72 -25.36 3.72
C LEU A 711 14.31 -26.76 3.49
N ASP A 712 15.56 -26.96 3.90
CA ASP A 712 16.25 -28.26 3.83
C ASP A 712 15.46 -29.36 4.55
N HIS A 713 15.05 -29.10 5.79
CA HIS A 713 14.28 -30.05 6.58
C HIS A 713 12.95 -30.45 5.92
N VAL A 714 12.23 -29.47 5.38
CA VAL A 714 10.93 -29.72 4.73
C VAL A 714 11.10 -30.49 3.42
N LEU A 715 12.11 -30.18 2.62
CA LEU A 715 12.42 -30.94 1.41
C LEU A 715 12.82 -32.38 1.75
N ALA A 716 13.67 -32.56 2.77
CA ALA A 716 14.10 -33.88 3.24
C ALA A 716 12.95 -34.74 3.79
N SER A 717 11.87 -34.11 4.29
CA SER A 717 10.69 -34.83 4.80
C SER A 717 9.92 -35.61 3.73
N GLY A 718 10.08 -35.26 2.45
CA GLY A 718 9.29 -35.84 1.35
C GLY A 718 7.80 -35.45 1.37
N ALA A 719 7.41 -34.47 2.19
CA ALA A 719 6.04 -33.97 2.23
C ALA A 719 5.61 -33.39 0.87
N ASN A 720 4.35 -33.59 0.51
CA ASN A 720 3.78 -33.07 -0.74
C ASN A 720 3.46 -31.57 -0.61
N VAL A 721 4.51 -30.75 -0.70
CA VAL A 721 4.47 -29.29 -0.74
C VAL A 721 5.19 -28.79 -1.99
N ASN A 722 4.82 -27.61 -2.46
CA ASN A 722 5.47 -26.94 -3.59
C ASN A 722 6.17 -25.69 -3.06
N LEU A 723 7.47 -25.55 -3.26
CA LEU A 723 8.23 -24.38 -2.79
C LEU A 723 8.69 -23.58 -4.00
N LEU A 724 8.26 -22.33 -4.09
CA LEU A 724 8.59 -21.40 -5.19
C LEU A 724 9.54 -20.34 -4.66
N VAL A 725 10.80 -20.42 -5.07
CA VAL A 725 11.82 -19.41 -4.79
C VAL A 725 11.84 -18.39 -5.92
N LEU A 726 11.57 -17.15 -5.58
CA LEU A 726 11.57 -16.00 -6.48
C LEU A 726 12.95 -15.36 -6.42
N ASP A 727 13.90 -15.98 -7.12
CA ASP A 727 15.30 -15.60 -7.04
C ASP A 727 15.56 -14.26 -7.72
N THR A 728 15.96 -13.26 -6.94
CA THR A 728 16.35 -11.94 -7.43
C THR A 728 17.84 -11.68 -7.25
N GLU A 729 18.59 -12.67 -6.76
CA GLU A 729 20.03 -12.62 -6.43
C GLU A 729 20.39 -11.55 -5.39
N VAL A 730 19.40 -10.91 -4.74
CA VAL A 730 19.57 -9.87 -3.72
C VAL A 730 18.35 -9.80 -2.79
N TYR A 731 18.51 -9.17 -1.63
CA TYR A 731 17.37 -8.83 -0.77
C TYR A 731 16.62 -7.62 -1.32
N SER A 732 15.82 -7.87 -2.36
CA SER A 732 15.09 -6.85 -3.13
C SER A 732 14.15 -5.97 -2.29
N ASN A 733 13.63 -6.46 -1.16
CA ASN A 733 12.72 -5.68 -0.31
C ASN A 733 13.43 -4.63 0.55
N THR A 734 14.56 -4.99 1.14
CA THR A 734 15.24 -4.16 2.14
C THR A 734 16.26 -3.20 1.55
N GLY A 735 16.34 -3.11 0.22
CA GLY A 735 17.19 -2.16 -0.50
C GLY A 735 18.29 -2.80 -1.34
N GLY A 736 18.27 -4.11 -1.57
CA GLY A 736 19.25 -4.81 -2.41
C GLY A 736 20.52 -5.20 -1.67
N GLN A 737 20.41 -5.69 -0.44
CA GLN A 737 21.53 -6.32 0.28
C GLN A 737 21.95 -7.63 -0.41
N MET A 738 23.22 -8.01 -0.26
CA MET A 738 23.71 -9.28 -0.78
C MET A 738 23.03 -10.46 -0.08
N SER A 739 22.80 -11.53 -0.83
CA SER A 739 22.35 -12.85 -0.35
C SER A 739 23.38 -13.92 -0.73
N LYS A 740 23.20 -15.16 -0.27
CA LYS A 740 24.00 -16.29 -0.80
C LYS A 740 23.70 -16.64 -2.27
N ALA A 741 22.72 -16.00 -2.90
CA ALA A 741 22.43 -16.14 -4.33
C ALA A 741 23.05 -15.04 -5.21
N THR A 742 23.73 -14.04 -4.63
CA THR A 742 24.38 -12.92 -5.35
C THR A 742 25.58 -13.35 -6.21
#